data_AF-A0A1G9D849-F1
#
_entry.id   AF-A0A1G9D849-F1
#
_cell.length_a   1.000
_cell.length_b   1.000
_cell.length_c   1.000
_cell.angle_alpha   90.00
_cell.angle_beta   90.00
_cell.angle_gamma   90.00
#
_symmetry.space_group_name_H-M   'P 1'
#
loop_
_entity.id
_entity.type
_entity.pdbx_description
1 polymer ?
#
loop_
_entity_poly.entity_id
_entity_poly.type
_entity_poly.pdbx_seq_one_letter_code
_entity_poly.pdbx_strand_id
1 'polypeptide(L)'
;MRKFYFVVLACLLSHYGNAQVIPFTDLALKNLLLHSMCVDTNDDGIPDATLDFNNDNEITDDESNLIRNLYLDGPITSINDLLFYFSQMQVLSIKNTAIKRIDLGDFNLLRDVKINNNTQLVALYLYNSSIEKLDVSNNNLKTFRILTSPYLTEVNCSNNALTTLNIKDQSYLAKFDCSNNQLKTLTLRNFNSLTDLNCSNNNLLKMFVTKTNETEFVNLDFSNNTTLSSICCFDWDVALFQQKATQYGLSGIAINTNCNYDPEPCVDGAICFTDDVFKYYMVNYAGLDANVDGEIQYTEAAALTEMNLGGRPNNMEGLQYFTGVENLTMFDISNCYSIDLRTMSQLKTLKVENNIVNDLNINNLTNLQTIEINGTSNFSYLYSDGLTSLTSIRCRNNRILRLFSFPGAVNLLTVECSGNPFLQRINLPDATGLTSLKAGGNILTTITLGATTSLKELDFNSNKMTAFNFAPYTQLNNLNCASNLFSTINFTGLDQVETINCADNKVGLIDASVLPNLKNLYCSNNQILSDIFLKNNNPNADLLTFEMNNNYMLKHICADPADFPVIQASIDDTRINGIAIDGNCNCTGTCTDHIVYIPDAALKAKLVAANSDNLTAHIIGGTSYGKIDTNGDGEIQLSEAIRVGTMYVNDSHIISMEGINSFVNLSLLQCRGNTINALDVTNLYQLGNLTCSINQMASLNISGLYRLNSIDCGVNRLTGTLDLSNFEDLSDVWISGNQITTLLMKNGSIEDRFYFESVPTLRYICVDEGQADAVAAQALVNGYASCVVNSYCSFTPGGKYYTISGNSKYDLDNNGCTDADLPFDHMKINFNNGTTTSTLIANASGEYQYHLKEGNYTINPVAERPDYFNVSPTNVSLLFPEMGSPVLQDFCITANGQHPDLDITLVPVSNGMAGFVATYKLVYKNKGTNTQSGTIVLNYQNEITDFVSADPAISTLGSGSISWDFANLKPFETRSILVKIRIHAPTDPMPVTAGTIIEYAATIASAMADETPLDNTFQFRQTAVNSFDPNDKTCLEGTKISPDMAGKYVHYLIRFENTGTANAQNIVVKDLIDTEKFDINSLISNDGSHPFVTKISNGNKVEFIFENINLPFDDANNDGYVLFKIKTNPILTVDDSFSNSASIYFDYNFPIVTNTATTTIAALAVSDFKFDDYFTLFPNPAGDVLNIQSKKQTVISSVSIYNALGQLVLVNTNFQQSKTIDVSALKTGNYIIKINSDQGTSNAKFIKK
;
A
#
# COMPACT_ATOMS: atom_id res chain seq x y z
N MET A 1 -58.20 9.89 21.94
CA MET A 1 -56.83 10.37 22.25
C MET A 1 -56.40 11.54 21.34
N ARG A 2 -57.33 12.44 20.95
CA ARG A 2 -57.11 13.50 19.93
C ARG A 2 -56.64 14.86 20.46
N LYS A 3 -56.39 15.02 21.76
CA LYS A 3 -55.99 16.31 22.37
C LYS A 3 -54.63 16.30 23.09
N PHE A 4 -53.95 15.14 23.14
CA PHE A 4 -52.66 15.03 23.85
C PHE A 4 -51.44 15.14 22.92
N TYR A 5 -51.59 14.87 21.61
CA TYR A 5 -50.50 15.06 20.64
C TYR A 5 -50.30 16.51 20.21
N PHE A 6 -51.35 17.34 20.20
CA PHE A 6 -51.26 18.74 19.75
C PHE A 6 -50.53 19.67 20.74
N VAL A 7 -50.40 19.29 22.02
CA VAL A 7 -49.77 20.13 23.06
C VAL A 7 -48.28 19.80 23.23
N VAL A 8 -47.84 18.62 22.79
CA VAL A 8 -46.40 18.25 22.84
C VAL A 8 -45.65 18.77 21.61
N LEU A 9 -46.33 18.97 20.47
CA LEU A 9 -45.72 19.52 19.25
C LEU A 9 -45.43 21.04 19.34
N ALA A 10 -46.24 21.81 20.07
CA ALA A 10 -46.06 23.25 20.23
C ALA A 10 -44.92 23.64 21.20
N CYS A 11 -44.44 22.70 22.04
CA CYS A 11 -43.36 22.95 23.00
C CYS A 11 -41.96 22.55 22.48
N LEU A 12 -41.85 21.99 21.27
CA LEU A 12 -40.57 21.73 20.59
C LEU A 12 -40.17 22.85 19.62
N LEU A 13 -41.03 23.84 19.38
CA LEU A 13 -40.82 24.95 18.44
C LEU A 13 -40.10 26.18 19.04
N SER A 14 -39.53 26.09 20.25
CA SER A 14 -38.83 27.23 20.85
C SER A 14 -37.30 27.15 20.79
N HIS A 15 -36.71 26.21 20.06
CA HIS A 15 -35.27 26.17 19.78
C HIS A 15 -35.03 25.84 18.31
N TYR A 16 -34.02 26.52 17.73
CA TYR A 16 -33.46 26.44 16.38
C TYR A 16 -33.86 27.54 15.39
N GLY A 17 -32.88 27.88 14.55
CA GLY A 17 -32.88 29.00 13.61
C GLY A 17 -33.93 28.87 12.52
N ASN A 18 -34.02 29.90 11.69
CA ASN A 18 -35.00 29.99 10.61
C ASN A 18 -35.04 28.70 9.77
N ALA A 19 -36.15 27.95 9.84
CA ALA A 19 -36.43 26.83 8.95
C ALA A 19 -36.29 27.28 7.50
N GLN A 20 -35.62 26.48 6.68
CA GLN A 20 -35.29 26.86 5.30
C GLN A 20 -36.43 26.46 4.38
N VAL A 21 -36.97 27.42 3.63
CA VAL A 21 -37.94 27.14 2.56
C VAL A 21 -37.25 26.30 1.47
N ILE A 22 -37.86 25.18 1.12
CA ILE A 22 -37.39 24.27 0.09
C ILE A 22 -37.66 24.89 -1.29
N PRO A 23 -36.63 25.09 -2.13
CA PRO A 23 -36.82 25.55 -3.50
C PRO A 23 -37.28 24.38 -4.38
N PHE A 24 -38.47 24.51 -4.99
CA PHE A 24 -38.97 23.57 -5.99
C PHE A 24 -38.81 24.16 -7.40
N THR A 25 -38.17 23.41 -8.29
CA THR A 25 -38.02 23.74 -9.70
C THR A 25 -39.22 23.24 -10.53
N ASP A 26 -39.85 22.14 -10.11
CA ASP A 26 -41.12 21.66 -10.66
C ASP A 26 -42.31 22.30 -9.91
N LEU A 27 -42.91 23.32 -10.54
CA LEU A 27 -44.06 24.03 -9.97
C LEU A 27 -45.31 23.15 -9.88
N ALA A 28 -45.46 22.12 -10.71
CA ALA A 28 -46.56 21.17 -10.62
C ALA A 28 -46.40 20.26 -9.41
N LEU A 29 -45.17 19.84 -9.09
CA LEU A 29 -44.84 19.12 -7.86
C LEU A 29 -45.10 19.99 -6.63
N LYS A 30 -44.59 21.23 -6.59
CA LYS A 30 -44.87 22.17 -5.47
C LYS A 30 -46.37 22.34 -5.24
N ASN A 31 -47.13 22.60 -6.31
CA ASN A 31 -48.58 22.77 -6.21
C ASN A 31 -49.30 21.53 -5.70
N LEU A 32 -48.83 20.33 -6.09
CA LEU A 32 -49.40 19.08 -5.62
C LEU A 32 -49.12 18.87 -4.12
N LEU A 33 -47.90 19.13 -3.66
CA LEU A 33 -47.52 19.00 -2.25
C LEU A 33 -48.27 19.99 -1.33
N LEU A 34 -48.55 21.20 -1.82
CA LEU A 34 -49.28 22.23 -1.09
C LEU A 34 -50.79 21.95 -0.98
N HIS A 35 -51.42 21.48 -2.06
CA HIS A 35 -52.89 21.53 -2.18
C HIS A 35 -53.58 20.18 -2.28
N SER A 36 -52.84 19.09 -2.48
CA SER A 36 -53.40 17.74 -2.57
C SER A 36 -53.13 16.95 -1.29
N MET A 37 -54.08 16.10 -0.90
CA MET A 37 -53.82 15.09 0.13
C MET A 37 -52.83 14.08 -0.44
N CYS A 38 -51.55 14.24 -0.08
CA CYS A 38 -50.43 13.46 -0.60
C CYS A 38 -49.60 12.81 0.50
N VAL A 39 -49.84 13.13 1.76
CA VAL A 39 -49.16 12.56 2.93
C VAL A 39 -50.12 11.63 3.67
N ASP A 40 -49.66 10.45 4.03
CA ASP A 40 -50.34 9.56 4.98
C ASP A 40 -49.69 9.73 6.36
N THR A 41 -50.43 10.34 7.29
CA THR A 41 -49.94 10.64 8.65
C THR A 41 -50.28 9.56 9.67
N ASN A 42 -51.07 8.56 9.31
CA ASN A 42 -51.60 7.56 10.23
C ASN A 42 -51.20 6.10 9.87
N ASP A 43 -50.45 5.92 8.77
CA ASP A 43 -49.95 4.66 8.23
C ASP A 43 -51.07 3.67 7.82
N ASP A 44 -52.27 4.14 7.45
CA ASP A 44 -53.35 3.30 6.92
C ASP A 44 -53.27 3.07 5.40
N GLY A 45 -52.30 3.70 4.73
CA GLY A 45 -52.06 3.60 3.29
C GLY A 45 -52.91 4.54 2.44
N ILE A 46 -53.65 5.46 3.05
CA ILE A 46 -54.50 6.45 2.39
C ILE A 46 -53.99 7.86 2.74
N PRO A 47 -53.66 8.70 1.75
CA PRO A 47 -53.28 10.09 2.01
C PRO A 47 -54.39 10.87 2.72
N ASP A 48 -54.07 11.47 3.87
CA ASP A 48 -55.02 12.19 4.73
C ASP A 48 -54.60 13.62 5.07
N ALA A 49 -53.43 14.08 4.60
CA ALA A 49 -52.93 15.44 4.80
C ALA A 49 -52.20 16.01 3.57
N THR A 50 -52.15 17.35 3.49
CA THR A 50 -51.19 18.10 2.67
C THR A 50 -49.81 18.10 3.34
N LEU A 51 -48.77 18.46 2.60
CA LEU A 51 -47.43 18.62 3.16
C LEU A 51 -47.27 19.93 3.95
N ASP A 52 -48.00 20.98 3.54
CA ASP A 52 -48.07 22.26 4.23
C ASP A 52 -48.92 22.12 5.51
N PHE A 53 -48.25 21.85 6.64
CA PHE A 53 -48.92 21.57 7.90
C PHE A 53 -49.36 22.86 8.61
N ASN A 54 -48.68 23.96 8.35
CA ASN A 54 -48.94 25.25 8.98
C ASN A 54 -49.86 26.16 8.13
N ASN A 55 -50.17 25.75 6.89
CA ASN A 55 -50.97 26.45 5.87
C ASN A 55 -50.41 27.83 5.47
N ASP A 56 -49.09 27.98 5.40
CA ASP A 56 -48.43 29.23 5.00
C ASP A 56 -48.12 29.32 3.49
N ASN A 57 -48.46 28.28 2.73
CA ASN A 57 -48.18 28.09 1.29
C ASN A 57 -46.70 27.97 0.93
N GLU A 58 -45.82 27.79 1.90
CA GLU A 58 -44.45 27.38 1.69
C GLU A 58 -44.24 25.94 2.21
N ILE A 59 -43.15 25.34 1.77
CA ILE A 59 -42.75 24.01 2.21
C ILE A 59 -41.35 24.17 2.79
N THR A 60 -41.18 23.80 4.06
CA THR A 60 -39.90 23.90 4.77
C THR A 60 -39.24 22.53 4.96
N ASP A 61 -37.94 22.55 5.23
CA ASP A 61 -37.16 21.37 5.61
C ASP A 61 -37.70 20.67 6.87
N ASP A 62 -38.23 21.43 7.82
CA ASP A 62 -38.91 20.86 9.00
C ASP A 62 -40.17 20.06 8.60
N GLU A 63 -40.96 20.53 7.65
CA GLU A 63 -42.17 19.83 7.19
C GLU A 63 -41.84 18.57 6.39
N SER A 64 -40.83 18.63 5.50
CA SER A 64 -40.41 17.47 4.71
C SER A 64 -39.75 16.39 5.56
N ASN A 65 -39.03 16.75 6.62
CA ASN A 65 -38.37 15.81 7.53
C ASN A 65 -39.34 14.97 8.36
N LEU A 66 -40.62 15.36 8.46
CA LEU A 66 -41.65 14.59 9.16
C LEU A 66 -42.27 13.49 8.29
N ILE A 67 -42.00 13.48 6.98
CA ILE A 67 -42.73 12.66 6.03
C ILE A 67 -42.09 11.28 5.88
N ARG A 68 -42.91 10.25 6.11
CA ARG A 68 -42.55 8.86 5.88
C ARG A 68 -43.24 8.26 4.65
N ASN A 69 -44.48 8.65 4.38
CA ASN A 69 -45.29 8.07 3.31
C ASN A 69 -45.80 9.18 2.39
N LEU A 70 -45.38 9.14 1.12
CA LEU A 70 -45.70 10.16 0.13
C LEU A 70 -46.38 9.55 -1.10
N TYR A 71 -47.49 10.17 -1.51
CA TYR A 71 -48.33 9.72 -2.62
C TYR A 71 -48.53 10.86 -3.61
N LEU A 72 -47.93 10.72 -4.79
CA LEU A 72 -47.96 11.69 -5.87
C LEU A 72 -48.89 11.20 -6.97
N ASP A 73 -50.01 11.90 -7.15
CA ASP A 73 -51.00 11.61 -8.20
C ASP A 73 -51.33 12.90 -8.97
N GLY A 74 -50.77 13.05 -10.16
CA GLY A 74 -50.95 14.24 -10.98
C GLY A 74 -49.84 14.45 -12.00
N PRO A 75 -49.99 15.41 -12.93
CA PRO A 75 -49.14 15.58 -14.10
C PRO A 75 -47.80 16.26 -13.77
N ILE A 76 -47.11 15.82 -12.72
CA ILE A 76 -45.75 16.28 -12.39
C ILE A 76 -44.75 15.83 -13.46
N THR A 77 -43.65 16.57 -13.61
CA THR A 77 -42.63 16.34 -14.65
C THR A 77 -41.29 15.87 -14.12
N SER A 78 -41.03 16.06 -12.82
CA SER A 78 -39.83 15.61 -12.12
C SER A 78 -40.11 15.33 -10.64
N ILE A 79 -39.26 14.53 -10.00
CA ILE A 79 -39.20 14.34 -8.54
C ILE A 79 -37.85 14.78 -7.95
N ASN A 80 -36.95 15.35 -8.75
CA ASN A 80 -35.58 15.64 -8.33
C ASN A 80 -35.52 16.60 -7.13
N ASP A 81 -36.50 17.49 -7.00
CA ASP A 81 -36.59 18.43 -5.87
C ASP A 81 -36.83 17.71 -4.52
N LEU A 82 -37.14 16.40 -4.51
CA LEU A 82 -37.32 15.62 -3.28
C LEU A 82 -35.99 15.06 -2.71
N LEU A 83 -34.96 14.89 -3.54
CA LEU A 83 -33.76 14.08 -3.26
C LEU A 83 -32.99 14.49 -1.99
N PHE A 84 -32.96 15.79 -1.68
CA PHE A 84 -32.16 16.31 -0.56
C PHE A 84 -32.97 16.58 0.71
N TYR A 85 -34.30 16.70 0.59
CA TYR A 85 -35.14 17.23 1.66
C TYR A 85 -36.05 16.19 2.30
N PHE A 86 -36.29 15.06 1.62
CA PHE A 86 -37.21 14.00 2.08
C PHE A 86 -36.43 12.78 2.61
N SER A 87 -35.46 13.03 3.50
CA SER A 87 -34.50 12.00 3.93
C SER A 87 -35.12 10.90 4.80
N GLN A 88 -36.34 11.10 5.32
CA GLN A 88 -37.05 10.15 6.22
C GLN A 88 -38.08 9.27 5.49
N MET A 89 -38.24 9.44 4.19
CA MET A 89 -39.27 8.78 3.40
C MET A 89 -39.02 7.26 3.29
N GLN A 90 -40.05 6.47 3.57
CA GLN A 90 -40.07 5.01 3.56
C GLN A 90 -41.01 4.44 2.49
N VAL A 91 -42.13 5.14 2.22
CA VAL A 91 -43.10 4.75 1.21
C VAL A 91 -43.25 5.85 0.17
N LEU A 92 -43.16 5.49 -1.11
CA LEU A 92 -43.35 6.40 -2.23
C LEU A 92 -44.29 5.79 -3.26
N SER A 93 -45.42 6.46 -3.53
CA SER A 93 -46.32 6.11 -4.63
C SER A 93 -46.40 7.22 -5.66
N ILE A 94 -46.32 6.87 -6.96
CA ILE A 94 -46.33 7.81 -8.07
C ILE A 94 -47.28 7.30 -9.17
N LYS A 95 -48.28 8.10 -9.56
CA LYS A 95 -49.27 7.76 -10.59
C LYS A 95 -49.65 8.96 -11.46
N ASN A 96 -50.11 8.67 -12.69
CA ASN A 96 -50.66 9.65 -13.62
C ASN A 96 -49.74 10.84 -13.93
N THR A 97 -48.43 10.62 -13.92
CA THR A 97 -47.43 11.67 -14.14
C THR A 97 -47.03 11.84 -15.60
N ALA A 98 -46.38 12.97 -15.90
CA ALA A 98 -45.73 13.23 -17.18
C ALA A 98 -44.22 12.91 -17.15
N ILE A 99 -43.75 12.24 -16.09
CA ILE A 99 -42.35 11.87 -15.92
C ILE A 99 -41.98 10.78 -16.94
N LYS A 100 -40.85 10.98 -17.63
CA LYS A 100 -40.33 10.02 -18.61
C LYS A 100 -39.29 9.07 -18.03
N ARG A 101 -38.57 9.49 -16.99
CA ARG A 101 -37.48 8.75 -16.36
C ARG A 101 -37.46 9.03 -14.86
N ILE A 102 -37.23 8.01 -14.04
CA ILE A 102 -37.09 8.13 -12.59
C ILE A 102 -35.79 7.44 -12.16
N ASP A 103 -35.04 8.07 -11.26
CA ASP A 103 -33.90 7.52 -10.54
C ASP A 103 -34.19 7.60 -9.04
N LEU A 104 -33.98 6.49 -8.32
CA LEU A 104 -34.24 6.38 -6.88
C LEU A 104 -32.97 6.09 -6.06
N GLY A 105 -31.78 6.20 -6.66
CA GLY A 105 -30.51 5.75 -6.05
C GLY A 105 -30.11 6.42 -4.74
N ASP A 106 -30.55 7.64 -4.47
CA ASP A 106 -30.13 8.40 -3.28
C ASP A 106 -31.09 8.29 -2.08
N PHE A 107 -32.23 7.61 -2.23
CA PHE A 107 -33.22 7.44 -1.16
C PHE A 107 -32.92 6.23 -0.28
N ASN A 108 -32.02 6.43 0.69
CA ASN A 108 -31.47 5.35 1.52
C ASN A 108 -32.46 4.67 2.48
N LEU A 109 -33.63 5.27 2.73
CA LEU A 109 -34.64 4.73 3.66
C LEU A 109 -35.93 4.20 2.99
N LEU A 110 -36.05 4.32 1.66
CA LEU A 110 -37.23 3.80 0.95
C LEU A 110 -37.32 2.28 1.07
N ARG A 111 -38.50 1.78 1.44
CA ARG A 111 -38.81 0.35 1.60
C ARG A 111 -39.91 -0.13 0.64
N ASP A 112 -40.96 0.66 0.45
CA ASP A 112 -42.09 0.32 -0.43
C ASP A 112 -42.27 1.38 -1.51
N VAL A 113 -42.14 0.98 -2.77
CA VAL A 113 -42.19 1.88 -3.91
C VAL A 113 -43.22 1.39 -4.90
N LYS A 114 -44.18 2.26 -5.23
CA LYS A 114 -45.26 1.99 -6.19
C LYS A 114 -45.36 3.06 -7.26
N ILE A 115 -44.78 2.80 -8.43
CA ILE A 115 -44.76 3.68 -9.59
C ILE A 115 -45.58 3.02 -10.69
N ASN A 116 -46.89 3.24 -10.74
CA ASN A 116 -47.76 2.54 -11.68
C ASN A 116 -48.73 3.49 -12.38
N ASN A 117 -49.21 3.12 -13.58
CA ASN A 117 -50.09 3.95 -14.41
C ASN A 117 -49.45 5.28 -14.87
N ASN A 118 -48.15 5.27 -15.16
CA ASN A 118 -47.41 6.40 -15.74
C ASN A 118 -47.09 6.09 -17.21
N THR A 119 -48.01 6.43 -18.12
CA THR A 119 -47.93 6.06 -19.55
C THR A 119 -46.77 6.69 -20.31
N GLN A 120 -46.14 7.74 -19.77
CA GLN A 120 -44.97 8.39 -20.35
C GLN A 120 -43.64 7.88 -19.78
N LEU A 121 -43.67 7.10 -18.70
CA LEU A 121 -42.47 6.59 -18.04
C LEU A 121 -41.88 5.46 -18.89
N VAL A 122 -40.69 5.72 -19.46
CA VAL A 122 -40.00 4.80 -20.38
C VAL A 122 -38.75 4.16 -19.77
N ALA A 123 -38.20 4.73 -18.69
CA ALA A 123 -37.05 4.15 -17.99
C ALA A 123 -37.14 4.35 -16.47
N LEU A 124 -36.69 3.34 -15.73
CA LEU A 124 -36.56 3.37 -14.27
C LEU A 124 -35.25 2.69 -13.86
N TYR A 125 -34.51 3.35 -12.98
CA TYR A 125 -33.22 2.87 -12.48
C TYR A 125 -33.19 2.84 -10.94
N LEU A 126 -32.58 1.78 -10.39
CA LEU A 126 -32.47 1.52 -8.95
C LEU A 126 -31.03 1.14 -8.58
N TYR A 127 -30.45 1.87 -7.63
CA TYR A 127 -29.09 1.66 -7.12
C TYR A 127 -29.10 1.68 -5.60
N ASN A 128 -28.41 0.70 -4.99
CA ASN A 128 -28.12 0.62 -3.56
C ASN A 128 -29.28 0.96 -2.61
N SER A 129 -30.47 0.42 -2.93
CA SER A 129 -31.70 0.80 -2.24
C SER A 129 -32.04 -0.13 -1.07
N SER A 130 -32.66 0.43 -0.03
CA SER A 130 -33.27 -0.31 1.08
C SER A 130 -34.65 -0.89 0.71
N ILE A 131 -34.99 -0.92 -0.59
CA ILE A 131 -36.34 -1.25 -1.06
C ILE A 131 -36.59 -2.74 -0.87
N GLU A 132 -37.72 -3.05 -0.24
CA GLU A 132 -38.21 -4.39 0.02
C GLU A 132 -39.31 -4.79 -0.98
N LYS A 133 -40.14 -3.82 -1.41
CA LYS A 133 -41.25 -4.04 -2.34
C LYS A 133 -41.30 -2.99 -3.44
N LEU A 134 -41.44 -3.44 -4.68
CA LEU A 134 -41.41 -2.60 -5.86
C LEU A 134 -42.53 -2.97 -6.85
N ASP A 135 -43.48 -2.07 -7.04
CA ASP A 135 -44.52 -2.17 -8.08
C ASP A 135 -44.32 -1.09 -9.14
N VAL A 136 -43.85 -1.50 -10.31
CA VAL A 136 -43.60 -0.64 -11.48
C VAL A 136 -44.47 -1.06 -12.67
N SER A 137 -45.64 -1.64 -12.36
CA SER A 137 -46.56 -2.17 -13.36
C SER A 137 -47.33 -1.08 -14.11
N ASN A 138 -47.87 -1.42 -15.28
CA ASN A 138 -48.77 -0.53 -16.06
C ASN A 138 -48.10 0.80 -16.43
N ASN A 139 -46.86 0.77 -16.90
CA ASN A 139 -46.16 1.92 -17.46
C ASN A 139 -45.78 1.65 -18.92
N ASN A 140 -44.83 2.41 -19.47
CA ASN A 140 -44.29 2.19 -20.82
C ASN A 140 -42.78 1.91 -20.78
N LEU A 141 -42.32 1.22 -19.73
CA LEU A 141 -40.90 0.97 -19.50
C LEU A 141 -40.33 0.14 -20.64
N LYS A 142 -39.32 0.68 -21.32
CA LYS A 142 -38.45 -0.03 -22.26
C LYS A 142 -37.17 -0.50 -21.57
N THR A 143 -36.75 0.24 -20.54
CA THR A 143 -35.55 -0.03 -19.75
C THR A 143 -35.91 -0.11 -18.27
N PHE A 144 -35.54 -1.20 -17.63
CA PHE A 144 -35.68 -1.40 -16.19
C PHE A 144 -34.44 -2.13 -15.68
N ARG A 145 -33.65 -1.45 -14.82
CA ARG A 145 -32.39 -1.98 -14.28
C ARG A 145 -32.36 -1.88 -12.76
N ILE A 146 -32.05 -3.00 -12.11
CA ILE A 146 -31.80 -3.11 -10.67
C ILE A 146 -30.34 -3.52 -10.51
N LEU A 147 -29.47 -2.60 -10.08
CA LEU A 147 -28.04 -2.89 -9.97
C LEU A 147 -27.67 -3.50 -8.60
N THR A 148 -28.12 -2.89 -7.51
CA THR A 148 -27.90 -3.36 -6.13
C THR A 148 -29.12 -3.06 -5.27
N SER A 149 -29.83 -4.08 -4.80
CA SER A 149 -30.98 -3.93 -3.89
C SER A 149 -31.19 -5.23 -3.11
N PRO A 150 -30.28 -5.55 -2.16
CA PRO A 150 -30.20 -6.87 -1.54
C PRO A 150 -31.45 -7.25 -0.73
N TYR A 151 -32.34 -6.30 -0.45
CA TYR A 151 -33.51 -6.49 0.41
C TYR A 151 -34.82 -6.73 -0.35
N LEU A 152 -34.80 -6.77 -1.69
CA LEU A 152 -36.02 -6.96 -2.47
C LEU A 152 -36.68 -8.32 -2.18
N THR A 153 -37.96 -8.28 -1.82
CA THR A 153 -38.81 -9.45 -1.55
C THR A 153 -39.94 -9.59 -2.57
N GLU A 154 -40.41 -8.49 -3.16
CA GLU A 154 -41.47 -8.46 -4.17
C GLU A 154 -41.19 -7.44 -5.27
N VAL A 155 -41.22 -7.89 -6.53
CA VAL A 155 -41.07 -7.02 -7.71
C VAL A 155 -42.20 -7.32 -8.72
N ASN A 156 -42.95 -6.30 -9.11
CA ASN A 156 -43.93 -6.36 -10.19
C ASN A 156 -43.58 -5.34 -11.28
N CYS A 157 -43.07 -5.80 -12.42
CA CYS A 157 -42.81 -5.00 -13.61
C CYS A 157 -43.72 -5.37 -14.79
N SER A 158 -44.90 -5.94 -14.50
CA SER A 158 -45.86 -6.37 -15.53
C SER A 158 -46.48 -5.21 -16.32
N ASN A 159 -47.00 -5.49 -17.51
CA ASN A 159 -47.68 -4.51 -18.36
C ASN A 159 -46.79 -3.32 -18.70
N ASN A 160 -45.65 -3.62 -19.34
CA ASN A 160 -44.65 -2.65 -19.80
C ASN A 160 -44.21 -3.01 -21.24
N ALA A 161 -43.15 -2.36 -21.74
CA ALA A 161 -42.60 -2.58 -23.07
C ALA A 161 -41.16 -3.14 -23.03
N LEU A 162 -40.82 -3.93 -21.99
CA LEU A 162 -39.45 -4.42 -21.77
C LEU A 162 -39.08 -5.49 -22.78
N THR A 163 -37.93 -5.33 -23.45
CA THR A 163 -37.37 -6.33 -24.39
C THR A 163 -36.25 -7.17 -23.76
N THR A 164 -35.60 -6.61 -22.74
CA THR A 164 -34.58 -7.25 -21.91
C THR A 164 -34.86 -6.94 -20.44
N LEU A 165 -34.38 -7.81 -19.55
CA LEU A 165 -34.54 -7.64 -18.11
C LEU A 165 -33.27 -8.11 -17.42
N ASN A 166 -32.56 -7.18 -16.79
CA ASN A 166 -31.34 -7.47 -16.05
C ASN A 166 -31.60 -7.30 -14.55
N ILE A 167 -31.81 -8.44 -13.87
CA ILE A 167 -31.96 -8.53 -12.42
C ILE A 167 -31.10 -9.74 -12.00
N LYS A 168 -29.98 -9.50 -11.31
CA LYS A 168 -29.03 -10.53 -10.87
C LYS A 168 -29.02 -10.65 -9.34
N ASP A 169 -28.70 -11.85 -8.85
CA ASP A 169 -28.35 -12.16 -7.45
C ASP A 169 -29.34 -11.65 -6.38
N GLN A 170 -30.65 -11.80 -6.62
CA GLN A 170 -31.70 -11.42 -5.68
C GLN A 170 -32.11 -12.59 -4.78
N SER A 171 -31.23 -12.98 -3.86
CA SER A 171 -31.42 -14.16 -3.01
C SER A 171 -32.66 -14.09 -2.09
N TYR A 172 -33.13 -12.89 -1.76
CA TYR A 172 -34.30 -12.65 -0.92
C TYR A 172 -35.62 -12.45 -1.70
N LEU A 173 -35.59 -12.38 -3.03
CA LEU A 173 -36.79 -12.11 -3.83
C LEU A 173 -37.73 -13.31 -3.82
N ALA A 174 -38.92 -13.14 -3.24
CA ALA A 174 -39.93 -14.19 -3.09
C ALA A 174 -40.99 -14.17 -4.19
N LYS A 175 -41.36 -12.97 -4.67
CA LYS A 175 -42.39 -12.78 -5.70
C LYS A 175 -41.89 -11.94 -6.86
N PHE A 176 -42.08 -12.44 -8.07
CA PHE A 176 -41.66 -11.74 -9.28
C PHE A 176 -42.68 -11.86 -10.41
N ASP A 177 -43.23 -10.72 -10.83
CA ASP A 177 -44.13 -10.62 -11.98
C ASP A 177 -43.52 -9.73 -13.07
N CYS A 178 -43.15 -10.35 -14.20
CA CYS A 178 -42.68 -9.69 -15.41
C CYS A 178 -43.61 -9.95 -16.62
N SER A 179 -44.86 -10.34 -16.37
CA SER A 179 -45.83 -10.68 -17.41
C SER A 179 -46.25 -9.49 -18.28
N ASN A 180 -46.77 -9.77 -19.48
CA ASN A 180 -47.24 -8.73 -20.42
C ASN A 180 -46.11 -7.73 -20.78
N ASN A 181 -45.00 -8.27 -21.27
CA ASN A 181 -43.83 -7.54 -21.77
C ASN A 181 -43.39 -8.13 -23.14
N GLN A 182 -42.21 -7.76 -23.63
CA GLN A 182 -41.67 -8.21 -24.94
C GLN A 182 -40.34 -8.98 -24.77
N LEU A 183 -40.13 -9.64 -23.64
CA LEU A 183 -38.88 -10.32 -23.31
C LEU A 183 -38.64 -11.51 -24.24
N LYS A 184 -37.40 -11.64 -24.75
CA LYS A 184 -36.95 -12.79 -25.55
C LYS A 184 -36.25 -13.87 -24.71
N THR A 185 -35.66 -13.48 -23.61
CA THR A 185 -34.97 -14.36 -22.67
C THR A 185 -35.29 -13.90 -21.25
N LEU A 186 -35.35 -14.85 -20.33
CA LEU A 186 -35.47 -14.58 -18.91
C LEU A 186 -34.38 -15.35 -18.17
N THR A 187 -33.52 -14.63 -17.45
CA THR A 187 -32.41 -15.21 -16.69
C THR A 187 -32.54 -14.80 -15.23
N LEU A 188 -32.77 -15.78 -14.35
CA LEU A 188 -32.89 -15.64 -12.91
C LEU A 188 -31.93 -16.63 -12.25
N ARG A 189 -30.83 -16.14 -11.68
CA ARG A 189 -29.83 -16.95 -10.96
C ARG A 189 -29.72 -16.58 -9.51
N ASN A 190 -29.59 -17.60 -8.65
CA ASN A 190 -29.44 -17.45 -7.20
C ASN A 190 -30.67 -16.80 -6.53
N PHE A 191 -31.87 -16.99 -7.10
CA PHE A 191 -33.15 -16.49 -6.55
C PHE A 191 -33.71 -17.47 -5.51
N ASN A 192 -32.95 -17.64 -4.43
CA ASN A 192 -33.14 -18.72 -3.45
C ASN A 192 -34.44 -18.63 -2.63
N SER A 193 -35.12 -17.49 -2.66
CA SER A 193 -36.40 -17.31 -1.94
C SER A 193 -37.62 -17.33 -2.86
N LEU A 194 -37.44 -17.47 -4.17
CA LEU A 194 -38.49 -17.24 -5.16
C LEU A 194 -39.55 -18.35 -5.13
N THR A 195 -40.77 -18.01 -4.70
CA THR A 195 -41.92 -18.93 -4.65
C THR A 195 -42.97 -18.61 -5.70
N ASP A 196 -43.04 -17.37 -6.17
CA ASP A 196 -44.07 -16.89 -7.09
C ASP A 196 -43.40 -16.23 -8.31
N LEU A 197 -43.56 -16.85 -9.48
CA LEU A 197 -43.03 -16.36 -10.74
C LEU A 197 -44.13 -16.28 -11.81
N ASN A 198 -44.43 -15.08 -12.27
CA ASN A 198 -45.29 -14.84 -13.43
C ASN A 198 -44.49 -14.16 -14.55
N CYS A 199 -44.23 -14.91 -15.62
CA CYS A 199 -43.57 -14.43 -16.83
C CYS A 199 -44.42 -14.69 -18.08
N SER A 200 -45.73 -14.86 -17.90
CA SER A 200 -46.70 -15.09 -18.97
C SER A 200 -46.79 -13.91 -19.95
N ASN A 201 -47.30 -14.17 -21.16
CA ASN A 201 -47.53 -13.12 -22.18
C ASN A 201 -46.26 -12.32 -22.51
N ASN A 202 -45.18 -13.03 -22.83
CA ASN A 202 -43.93 -12.49 -23.37
C ASN A 202 -43.61 -13.16 -24.72
N ASN A 203 -42.40 -12.98 -25.24
CA ASN A 203 -41.91 -13.64 -26.46
C ASN A 203 -40.66 -14.49 -26.18
N LEU A 204 -40.66 -15.21 -25.04
CA LEU A 204 -39.50 -15.93 -24.55
C LEU A 204 -39.12 -17.06 -25.50
N LEU A 205 -37.85 -17.12 -25.91
CA LEU A 205 -37.23 -18.23 -26.64
C LEU A 205 -36.59 -19.22 -25.67
N LYS A 206 -36.01 -18.70 -24.58
CA LYS A 206 -35.31 -19.45 -23.54
C LYS A 206 -35.58 -18.86 -22.16
N MET A 207 -35.67 -19.74 -21.17
CA MET A 207 -35.71 -19.39 -19.75
C MET A 207 -34.55 -20.07 -19.02
N PHE A 208 -33.87 -19.33 -18.16
CA PHE A 208 -32.87 -19.84 -17.22
C PHE A 208 -33.32 -19.45 -15.82
N VAL A 209 -33.79 -20.42 -15.04
CA VAL A 209 -34.33 -20.20 -13.70
C VAL A 209 -33.66 -21.17 -12.74
N THR A 210 -32.60 -20.71 -12.07
CA THR A 210 -31.76 -21.54 -11.20
C THR A 210 -31.80 -21.01 -9.75
N LYS A 211 -32.29 -21.84 -8.82
CA LYS A 211 -32.29 -21.61 -7.37
C LYS A 211 -31.29 -22.53 -6.68
N THR A 212 -30.44 -22.04 -5.78
CA THR A 212 -29.44 -22.90 -5.12
C THR A 212 -30.01 -23.67 -3.91
N ASN A 213 -31.33 -23.69 -3.73
CA ASN A 213 -32.02 -24.45 -2.69
C ASN A 213 -33.35 -25.04 -3.22
N GLU A 214 -33.91 -26.00 -2.48
CA GLU A 214 -35.11 -26.75 -2.85
C GLU A 214 -36.42 -26.00 -2.55
N THR A 215 -36.47 -24.67 -2.68
CA THR A 215 -37.73 -23.92 -2.48
C THR A 215 -38.70 -24.17 -3.63
N GLU A 216 -39.82 -24.82 -3.34
CA GLU A 216 -40.87 -25.09 -4.33
C GLU A 216 -41.57 -23.80 -4.80
N PHE A 217 -41.92 -23.75 -6.08
CA PHE A 217 -42.82 -22.71 -6.59
C PHE A 217 -44.25 -22.94 -6.11
N VAL A 218 -44.82 -21.96 -5.42
CA VAL A 218 -46.24 -21.91 -5.05
C VAL A 218 -47.07 -21.51 -6.26
N ASN A 219 -46.63 -20.47 -6.99
CA ASN A 219 -47.28 -19.99 -8.20
C ASN A 219 -46.26 -19.85 -9.34
N LEU A 220 -46.47 -20.57 -10.44
CA LEU A 220 -45.61 -20.54 -11.62
C LEU A 220 -46.46 -20.42 -12.88
N ASP A 221 -46.33 -19.28 -13.56
CA ASP A 221 -47.01 -19.00 -14.83
C ASP A 221 -46.01 -18.50 -15.88
N PHE A 222 -45.90 -19.26 -16.97
CA PHE A 222 -45.15 -18.90 -18.18
C PHE A 222 -45.99 -19.12 -19.44
N SER A 223 -47.32 -19.11 -19.29
CA SER A 223 -48.28 -19.29 -20.37
C SER A 223 -48.16 -18.20 -21.44
N ASN A 224 -48.66 -18.47 -22.64
CA ASN A 224 -48.63 -17.54 -23.79
C ASN A 224 -47.21 -17.12 -24.26
N ASN A 225 -46.17 -17.89 -23.94
CA ASN A 225 -44.83 -17.77 -24.53
C ASN A 225 -44.64 -18.78 -25.68
N THR A 226 -45.33 -18.58 -26.80
CA THR A 226 -45.42 -19.60 -27.88
C THR A 226 -44.10 -19.90 -28.58
N THR A 227 -43.07 -19.04 -28.42
CA THR A 227 -41.73 -19.21 -28.99
C THR A 227 -40.76 -19.98 -28.09
N LEU A 228 -41.19 -20.35 -26.88
CA LEU A 228 -40.32 -20.95 -25.88
C LEU A 228 -39.87 -22.34 -26.34
N SER A 229 -38.56 -22.50 -26.53
CA SER A 229 -37.95 -23.73 -27.01
C SER A 229 -37.17 -24.48 -25.94
N SER A 230 -36.70 -23.79 -24.89
CA SER A 230 -35.93 -24.41 -23.82
C SER A 230 -36.08 -23.71 -22.48
N ILE A 231 -36.11 -24.52 -21.42
CA ILE A 231 -36.04 -24.08 -20.03
C ILE A 231 -34.83 -24.74 -19.39
N CYS A 232 -34.03 -23.97 -18.67
CA CYS A 232 -32.97 -24.49 -17.83
C CYS A 232 -33.32 -24.23 -16.37
N CYS A 233 -33.38 -25.29 -15.57
CA CYS A 233 -33.71 -25.25 -14.14
C CYS A 233 -32.96 -26.32 -13.37
N PHE A 234 -32.99 -26.30 -12.04
CA PHE A 234 -32.41 -27.39 -11.24
C PHE A 234 -33.20 -28.70 -11.41
N ASP A 235 -32.53 -29.82 -11.13
CA ASP A 235 -33.07 -31.17 -11.30
C ASP A 235 -34.45 -31.37 -10.62
N TRP A 236 -34.65 -30.79 -9.43
CA TRP A 236 -35.89 -30.93 -8.66
C TRP A 236 -37.09 -30.16 -9.25
N ASP A 237 -36.87 -29.10 -10.05
CA ASP A 237 -37.95 -28.29 -10.64
C ASP A 237 -38.45 -28.85 -12.00
N VAL A 238 -37.69 -29.77 -12.61
CA VAL A 238 -37.97 -30.31 -13.97
C VAL A 238 -39.39 -30.84 -14.09
N ALA A 239 -39.84 -31.63 -13.10
CA ALA A 239 -41.18 -32.23 -13.12
C ALA A 239 -42.30 -31.18 -13.12
N LEU A 240 -42.12 -30.11 -12.34
CA LEU A 240 -43.08 -29.02 -12.25
C LEU A 240 -43.14 -28.21 -13.56
N PHE A 241 -41.98 -27.85 -14.12
CA PHE A 241 -41.93 -27.16 -15.41
C PHE A 241 -42.55 -28.00 -16.54
N GLN A 242 -42.32 -29.31 -16.56
CA GLN A 242 -42.91 -30.22 -17.55
C GLN A 242 -44.44 -30.30 -17.42
N GLN A 243 -44.94 -30.38 -16.17
CA GLN A 243 -46.37 -30.38 -15.88
C GLN A 243 -47.03 -29.09 -16.36
N LYS A 244 -46.44 -27.93 -16.02
CA LYS A 244 -46.94 -26.61 -16.40
C LYS A 244 -46.88 -26.36 -17.91
N ALA A 245 -45.81 -26.77 -18.59
CA ALA A 245 -45.70 -26.66 -20.04
C ALA A 245 -46.84 -27.40 -20.75
N THR A 246 -47.17 -28.60 -20.26
CA THR A 246 -48.29 -29.40 -20.77
C THR A 246 -49.63 -28.71 -20.48
N GLN A 247 -49.82 -28.21 -19.25
CA GLN A 247 -51.02 -27.46 -18.84
C GLN A 247 -51.26 -26.23 -19.73
N TYR A 248 -50.19 -25.52 -20.12
CA TYR A 248 -50.27 -24.31 -20.94
C TYR A 248 -50.24 -24.58 -22.46
N GLY A 249 -50.25 -25.85 -22.89
CA GLY A 249 -50.28 -26.21 -24.31
C GLY A 249 -48.98 -25.91 -25.07
N LEU A 250 -47.85 -25.77 -24.36
CA LEU A 250 -46.54 -25.53 -24.94
C LEU A 250 -45.87 -26.88 -25.25
N SER A 251 -45.62 -27.15 -26.54
CA SER A 251 -45.06 -28.43 -27.02
C SER A 251 -43.65 -28.26 -27.57
N GLY A 252 -42.78 -29.26 -27.37
CA GLY A 252 -41.41 -29.25 -27.89
C GLY A 252 -40.39 -28.47 -27.06
N ILE A 253 -40.72 -28.09 -25.81
CA ILE A 253 -39.77 -27.43 -24.90
C ILE A 253 -38.74 -28.44 -24.39
N ALA A 254 -37.46 -28.16 -24.59
CA ALA A 254 -36.36 -28.89 -23.96
C ALA A 254 -36.13 -28.36 -22.52
N ILE A 255 -36.33 -29.21 -21.52
CA ILE A 255 -36.05 -28.86 -20.11
C ILE A 255 -34.73 -29.51 -19.71
N ASN A 256 -33.72 -28.68 -19.42
CA ASN A 256 -32.35 -29.11 -19.15
C ASN A 256 -31.91 -28.68 -17.74
N THR A 257 -30.91 -29.39 -17.20
CA THR A 257 -30.42 -29.14 -15.83
C THR A 257 -28.94 -28.74 -15.75
N ASN A 258 -28.18 -28.96 -16.82
CA ASN A 258 -26.84 -28.37 -17.01
C ASN A 258 -26.95 -26.99 -17.65
N CYS A 259 -27.09 -25.96 -16.82
CA CYS A 259 -27.21 -24.56 -17.24
C CYS A 259 -25.84 -23.91 -17.48
N ASN A 260 -25.09 -24.39 -18.49
CA ASN A 260 -23.93 -23.63 -18.98
C ASN A 260 -24.43 -22.38 -19.69
N TYR A 261 -24.23 -21.25 -19.04
CA TYR A 261 -24.41 -19.95 -19.66
C TYR A 261 -23.07 -19.42 -20.09
N ASP A 262 -22.91 -19.21 -21.40
CA ASP A 262 -21.94 -18.25 -21.89
C ASP A 262 -22.38 -16.87 -21.38
N PRO A 263 -21.58 -16.13 -20.59
CA PRO A 263 -21.81 -14.70 -20.43
C PRO A 263 -22.01 -14.12 -21.83
N GLU A 264 -23.10 -13.37 -22.04
CA GLU A 264 -23.33 -12.73 -23.34
C GLU A 264 -22.03 -12.01 -23.71
N PRO A 265 -21.31 -12.43 -24.77
CA PRO A 265 -20.09 -11.77 -25.17
C PRO A 265 -20.45 -10.32 -25.44
N CYS A 266 -19.59 -9.39 -24.99
CA CYS A 266 -19.74 -7.98 -25.34
C CYS A 266 -20.02 -7.88 -26.84
N VAL A 267 -21.00 -7.07 -27.22
CA VAL A 267 -21.37 -6.90 -28.62
C VAL A 267 -20.12 -6.52 -29.41
N ASP A 268 -19.83 -7.23 -30.50
CA ASP A 268 -18.63 -7.02 -31.30
C ASP A 268 -18.53 -5.52 -31.70
N GLY A 269 -17.44 -4.86 -31.28
CA GLY A 269 -17.22 -3.42 -31.48
C GLY A 269 -17.64 -2.49 -30.32
N ALA A 270 -18.23 -3.01 -29.23
CA ALA A 270 -18.54 -2.25 -28.01
C ALA A 270 -17.46 -2.42 -26.91
N ILE A 271 -17.36 -1.42 -26.04
CA ILE A 271 -16.51 -1.44 -24.85
C ILE A 271 -17.15 -2.35 -23.80
N CYS A 272 -16.35 -3.29 -23.29
CA CYS A 272 -16.72 -4.08 -22.12
C CYS A 272 -16.48 -3.24 -20.86
N PHE A 273 -17.55 -2.92 -20.15
CA PHE A 273 -17.47 -2.37 -18.80
C PHE A 273 -17.69 -3.51 -17.81
N THR A 274 -16.79 -3.66 -16.83
CA THR A 274 -16.92 -4.69 -15.79
C THR A 274 -17.73 -4.21 -14.57
N ASP A 275 -17.96 -2.91 -14.47
CA ASP A 275 -18.81 -2.28 -13.46
C ASP A 275 -20.11 -1.75 -14.11
N ASP A 276 -21.25 -2.31 -13.70
CA ASP A 276 -22.56 -1.95 -14.23
C ASP A 276 -22.96 -0.50 -13.88
N VAL A 277 -22.48 0.06 -12.77
CA VAL A 277 -22.71 1.45 -12.35
C VAL A 277 -21.94 2.39 -13.27
N PHE A 278 -20.67 2.07 -13.55
CA PHE A 278 -19.85 2.83 -14.49
C PHE A 278 -20.40 2.75 -15.92
N LYS A 279 -20.78 1.54 -16.40
CA LYS A 279 -21.47 1.37 -17.69
C LYS A 279 -22.71 2.24 -17.78
N TYR A 280 -23.51 2.26 -16.73
CA TYR A 280 -24.72 3.08 -16.68
C TYR A 280 -24.40 4.57 -16.84
N TYR A 281 -23.40 5.09 -16.13
CA TYR A 281 -22.99 6.48 -16.27
C TYR A 281 -22.54 6.79 -17.70
N MET A 282 -21.83 5.86 -18.36
CA MET A 282 -21.35 6.05 -19.73
C MET A 282 -22.49 6.01 -20.75
N VAL A 283 -23.37 5.02 -20.68
CA VAL A 283 -24.55 4.92 -21.58
C VAL A 283 -25.47 6.14 -21.45
N ASN A 284 -25.55 6.74 -20.26
CA ASN A 284 -26.37 7.94 -20.03
C ASN A 284 -25.58 9.24 -20.15
N TYR A 285 -24.30 9.19 -20.49
CA TYR A 285 -23.51 10.38 -20.76
C TYR A 285 -24.05 11.05 -22.01
N ALA A 286 -24.41 12.34 -21.91
CA ALA A 286 -25.16 13.03 -22.94
C ALA A 286 -24.43 12.98 -24.30
N GLY A 287 -25.07 12.35 -25.30
CA GLY A 287 -24.55 12.24 -26.66
C GLY A 287 -23.45 11.19 -26.87
N LEU A 288 -23.10 10.41 -25.84
CA LEU A 288 -22.10 9.35 -25.94
C LEU A 288 -22.68 8.08 -26.61
N ASP A 289 -23.82 7.57 -26.13
CA ASP A 289 -24.60 6.51 -26.80
C ASP A 289 -25.48 7.15 -27.89
N ALA A 290 -24.90 7.43 -29.05
CA ALA A 290 -25.56 8.22 -30.09
C ALA A 290 -26.63 7.42 -30.84
N ASN A 291 -26.48 6.10 -30.89
CA ASN A 291 -27.41 5.18 -31.54
C ASN A 291 -28.51 4.67 -30.57
N VAL A 292 -28.39 4.95 -29.27
CA VAL A 292 -29.31 4.61 -28.19
C VAL A 292 -29.56 3.11 -28.09
N ASP A 293 -28.53 2.31 -28.37
CA ASP A 293 -28.58 0.85 -28.29
C ASP A 293 -28.20 0.32 -26.90
N GLY A 294 -27.73 1.20 -26.01
CA GLY A 294 -27.36 0.85 -24.63
C GLY A 294 -25.95 0.28 -24.48
N GLU A 295 -25.14 0.35 -25.54
CA GLU A 295 -23.72 0.00 -25.58
C GLU A 295 -22.88 1.22 -25.99
N ILE A 296 -21.62 1.28 -25.54
CA ILE A 296 -20.69 2.33 -26.00
C ILE A 296 -19.69 1.69 -26.93
N GLN A 297 -19.64 2.14 -28.18
CA GLN A 297 -18.64 1.70 -29.15
C GLN A 297 -17.29 2.39 -28.92
N TYR A 298 -16.19 1.74 -29.32
CA TYR A 298 -14.85 2.34 -29.24
C TYR A 298 -14.77 3.70 -29.96
N THR A 299 -15.51 3.83 -31.08
CA THR A 299 -15.61 5.08 -31.83
C THR A 299 -16.36 6.17 -31.08
N GLU A 300 -17.35 5.82 -30.27
CA GLU A 300 -18.11 6.78 -29.46
C GLU A 300 -17.25 7.28 -28.29
N ALA A 301 -16.59 6.38 -27.56
CA ALA A 301 -15.68 6.74 -26.48
C ALA A 301 -14.49 7.58 -26.97
N ALA A 302 -13.91 7.24 -28.13
CA ALA A 302 -12.81 8.00 -28.71
C ALA A 302 -13.25 9.39 -29.25
N ALA A 303 -14.53 9.60 -29.54
CA ALA A 303 -15.05 10.88 -30.02
C ALA A 303 -15.34 11.87 -28.87
N LEU A 304 -15.41 11.40 -27.63
CA LEU A 304 -15.71 12.25 -26.47
C LEU A 304 -14.48 13.09 -26.08
N THR A 305 -14.66 14.41 -26.05
CA THR A 305 -13.58 15.36 -25.69
C THR A 305 -13.73 15.93 -24.28
N GLU A 306 -14.93 15.90 -23.70
CA GLU A 306 -15.20 16.36 -22.34
C GLU A 306 -15.94 15.30 -21.57
N MET A 307 -15.48 15.01 -20.35
CA MET A 307 -16.03 13.97 -19.51
C MET A 307 -16.18 14.47 -18.07
N ASN A 308 -17.33 14.18 -17.46
CA ASN A 308 -17.60 14.48 -16.07
C ASN A 308 -18.07 13.20 -15.38
N LEU A 309 -17.30 12.70 -14.42
CA LEU A 309 -17.52 11.43 -13.75
C LEU A 309 -17.81 11.67 -12.26
N GLY A 310 -18.86 11.05 -11.76
CA GLY A 310 -19.13 11.02 -10.34
C GLY A 310 -19.93 9.80 -9.93
N GLY A 311 -20.31 9.75 -8.66
CA GLY A 311 -21.13 8.68 -8.11
C GLY A 311 -20.31 7.55 -7.48
N ARG A 312 -20.84 6.32 -7.50
CA ARG A 312 -20.28 5.19 -6.73
C ARG A 312 -19.85 3.98 -7.57
N PRO A 313 -19.10 4.16 -8.68
CA PRO A 313 -18.52 3.01 -9.36
C PRO A 313 -17.54 2.30 -8.42
N ASN A 314 -17.55 0.97 -8.41
CA ASN A 314 -16.57 0.18 -7.66
C ASN A 314 -15.30 -0.03 -8.49
N ASN A 315 -15.44 -0.09 -9.81
CA ASN A 315 -14.35 -0.16 -10.79
C ASN A 315 -14.63 0.79 -11.97
N MET A 316 -13.58 1.38 -12.53
CA MET A 316 -13.64 2.24 -13.72
C MET A 316 -13.03 1.59 -14.98
N GLU A 317 -12.86 0.27 -14.99
CA GLU A 317 -12.47 -0.47 -16.18
C GLU A 317 -13.44 -0.19 -17.34
N GLY A 318 -12.88 0.21 -18.47
CA GLY A 318 -13.58 0.82 -19.61
C GLY A 318 -13.18 2.28 -19.81
N LEU A 319 -12.75 2.98 -18.76
CA LEU A 319 -12.31 4.38 -18.83
C LEU A 319 -11.10 4.55 -19.75
N GLN A 320 -10.27 3.50 -19.87
CA GLN A 320 -9.06 3.53 -20.69
C GLN A 320 -9.33 3.74 -22.19
N TYR A 321 -10.55 3.50 -22.67
CA TYR A 321 -10.92 3.63 -24.07
C TYR A 321 -11.37 5.05 -24.46
N PHE A 322 -11.55 5.95 -23.49
CA PHE A 322 -11.90 7.35 -23.69
C PHE A 322 -10.67 8.20 -24.07
N THR A 323 -9.93 7.72 -25.07
CA THR A 323 -8.64 8.25 -25.49
C THR A 323 -8.69 9.66 -26.07
N GLY A 324 -9.87 10.11 -26.51
CA GLY A 324 -10.10 11.45 -27.07
C GLY A 324 -10.41 12.54 -26.03
N VAL A 325 -10.56 12.19 -24.75
CA VAL A 325 -10.95 13.15 -23.71
C VAL A 325 -9.84 14.16 -23.49
N GLU A 326 -10.17 15.44 -23.61
CA GLU A 326 -9.30 16.58 -23.35
C GLU A 326 -9.58 17.21 -21.96
N ASN A 327 -10.82 17.17 -21.48
CA ASN A 327 -11.20 17.71 -20.17
C ASN A 327 -11.92 16.64 -19.34
N LEU A 328 -11.32 16.21 -18.24
CA LEU A 328 -11.91 15.26 -17.29
C LEU A 328 -12.17 15.95 -15.94
N THR A 329 -13.41 15.89 -15.47
CA THR A 329 -13.78 16.24 -14.10
C THR A 329 -14.26 14.99 -13.38
N MET A 330 -13.80 14.77 -12.15
CA MET A 330 -14.13 13.67 -11.28
C MET A 330 -14.61 14.21 -9.93
N PHE A 331 -15.83 13.91 -9.52
CA PHE A 331 -16.43 14.46 -8.31
C PHE A 331 -17.23 13.40 -7.52
N ASP A 332 -17.12 13.42 -6.20
CA ASP A 332 -17.88 12.55 -5.28
C ASP A 332 -17.79 11.03 -5.56
N ILE A 333 -16.66 10.57 -6.11
CA ILE A 333 -16.33 9.15 -6.29
C ILE A 333 -16.05 8.53 -4.92
N SER A 334 -16.95 7.65 -4.48
CA SER A 334 -16.96 7.15 -3.10
C SER A 334 -16.60 5.66 -2.92
N ASN A 335 -16.43 4.88 -3.99
CA ASN A 335 -16.16 3.43 -3.89
C ASN A 335 -14.95 2.94 -4.71
N CYS A 336 -14.33 3.84 -5.49
CA CYS A 336 -13.17 3.54 -6.32
C CYS A 336 -11.93 4.23 -5.72
N TYR A 337 -10.90 3.44 -5.41
CA TYR A 337 -9.71 3.91 -4.70
C TYR A 337 -8.52 4.17 -5.63
N SER A 338 -8.43 3.43 -6.74
CA SER A 338 -7.38 3.57 -7.75
C SER A 338 -7.98 3.94 -9.10
N ILE A 339 -7.40 4.93 -9.77
CA ILE A 339 -7.79 5.37 -11.11
C ILE A 339 -6.53 5.53 -11.96
N ASP A 340 -6.48 4.83 -13.10
CA ASP A 340 -5.41 4.96 -14.09
C ASP A 340 -5.90 5.75 -15.31
N LEU A 341 -5.26 6.89 -15.57
CA LEU A 341 -5.60 7.79 -16.68
C LEU A 341 -4.56 7.76 -17.80
N ARG A 342 -3.52 6.92 -17.73
CA ARG A 342 -2.37 6.95 -18.67
C ARG A 342 -2.75 6.81 -20.14
N THR A 343 -3.89 6.18 -20.45
CA THR A 343 -4.36 6.02 -21.84
C THR A 343 -5.10 7.25 -22.38
N MET A 344 -5.47 8.22 -21.54
CA MET A 344 -6.11 9.47 -21.94
C MET A 344 -5.08 10.46 -22.51
N SER A 345 -4.40 10.06 -23.59
CA SER A 345 -3.29 10.80 -24.17
C SER A 345 -3.63 12.22 -24.63
N GLN A 346 -4.90 12.53 -24.89
CA GLN A 346 -5.36 13.87 -25.29
C GLN A 346 -5.72 14.77 -24.10
N LEU A 347 -5.65 14.28 -22.86
CA LEU A 347 -6.09 15.00 -21.68
C LEU A 347 -5.26 16.27 -21.48
N LYS A 348 -5.94 17.41 -21.40
CA LYS A 348 -5.41 18.77 -21.16
C LYS A 348 -5.79 19.30 -19.79
N THR A 349 -6.97 18.94 -19.28
CA THR A 349 -7.45 19.38 -17.96
C THR A 349 -7.94 18.20 -17.16
N LEU A 350 -7.46 18.08 -15.92
CA LEU A 350 -7.93 17.12 -14.93
C LEU A 350 -8.42 17.84 -13.68
N LYS A 351 -9.65 17.56 -13.26
CA LYS A 351 -10.23 18.04 -12.00
C LYS A 351 -10.70 16.87 -11.14
N VAL A 352 -10.35 16.86 -9.87
CA VAL A 352 -10.66 15.81 -8.90
C VAL A 352 -11.13 16.50 -7.61
N GLU A 353 -12.42 16.38 -7.28
CA GLU A 353 -13.04 17.11 -6.18
C GLU A 353 -13.77 16.14 -5.23
N ASN A 354 -13.53 16.27 -3.92
CA ASN A 354 -14.23 15.52 -2.86
C ASN A 354 -14.21 13.99 -3.01
N ASN A 355 -13.18 13.45 -3.66
CA ASN A 355 -13.05 12.01 -3.90
C ASN A 355 -12.30 11.31 -2.77
N ILE A 356 -12.52 9.99 -2.65
CA ILE A 356 -11.77 9.12 -1.73
C ILE A 356 -10.60 8.37 -2.40
N VAL A 357 -10.32 8.68 -3.66
CA VAL A 357 -9.21 8.12 -4.45
C VAL A 357 -7.91 8.33 -3.66
N ASN A 358 -7.12 7.26 -3.52
CA ASN A 358 -5.81 7.30 -2.88
C ASN A 358 -4.67 7.05 -3.88
N ASP A 359 -4.97 6.42 -5.02
CA ASP A 359 -4.03 6.13 -6.09
C ASP A 359 -4.57 6.68 -7.42
N LEU A 360 -3.86 7.66 -7.97
CA LEU A 360 -4.23 8.31 -9.23
C LEU A 360 -3.01 8.32 -10.15
N ASN A 361 -3.03 7.50 -11.18
CA ASN A 361 -1.92 7.38 -12.12
C ASN A 361 -2.12 8.30 -13.31
N ILE A 362 -1.35 9.38 -13.35
CA ILE A 362 -1.35 10.40 -14.41
C ILE A 362 0.01 10.49 -15.13
N ASN A 363 0.88 9.50 -14.93
CA ASN A 363 2.24 9.54 -15.49
C ASN A 363 2.24 9.65 -17.02
N ASN A 364 3.19 10.42 -17.56
CA ASN A 364 3.39 10.60 -19.00
C ASN A 364 2.19 11.16 -19.78
N LEU A 365 1.22 11.80 -19.12
CA LEU A 365 0.19 12.58 -19.78
C LEU A 365 0.76 13.89 -20.34
N THR A 366 1.55 13.77 -21.40
CA THR A 366 2.36 14.85 -21.99
C THR A 366 1.54 16.02 -22.53
N ASN A 367 0.24 15.86 -22.79
CA ASN A 367 -0.67 16.94 -23.19
C ASN A 367 -1.38 17.63 -22.01
N LEU A 368 -1.23 17.12 -20.78
CA LEU A 368 -1.92 17.64 -19.60
C LEU A 368 -1.36 19.02 -19.25
N GLN A 369 -2.24 20.03 -19.25
CA GLN A 369 -1.91 21.45 -19.03
C GLN A 369 -2.35 21.93 -17.65
N THR A 370 -3.45 21.41 -17.11
CA THR A 370 -4.02 21.85 -15.83
C THR A 370 -4.45 20.68 -14.97
N ILE A 371 -4.05 20.69 -13.70
CA ILE A 371 -4.50 19.76 -12.66
C ILE A 371 -5.19 20.54 -11.54
N GLU A 372 -6.35 20.08 -11.09
CA GLU A 372 -7.05 20.57 -9.91
C GLU A 372 -7.46 19.40 -9.02
N ILE A 373 -6.93 19.30 -7.81
CA ILE A 373 -7.21 18.21 -6.85
C ILE A 373 -7.57 18.83 -5.50
N ASN A 374 -8.86 18.92 -5.18
CA ASN A 374 -9.34 19.62 -4.01
C ASN A 374 -10.20 18.74 -3.11
N GLY A 375 -10.03 18.89 -1.79
CA GLY A 375 -10.94 18.28 -0.81
C GLY A 375 -10.90 16.75 -0.78
N THR A 376 -9.86 16.12 -1.32
CA THR A 376 -9.74 14.66 -1.32
C THR A 376 -9.29 14.17 0.07
N SER A 377 -9.93 13.10 0.56
CA SER A 377 -9.77 12.66 1.95
C SER A 377 -8.70 11.58 2.14
N ASN A 378 -8.27 10.90 1.08
CA ASN A 378 -7.40 9.71 1.18
C ASN A 378 -6.08 9.81 0.36
N PHE A 379 -5.76 10.99 -0.16
CA PHE A 379 -4.61 11.21 -1.02
C PHE A 379 -3.35 11.54 -0.21
N SER A 380 -2.48 10.53 0.01
CA SER A 380 -1.27 10.70 0.84
C SER A 380 -0.08 11.29 0.07
N TYR A 381 0.01 11.02 -1.23
CA TYR A 381 1.12 11.40 -2.10
C TYR A 381 0.58 11.88 -3.44
N LEU A 382 1.00 13.06 -3.89
CA LEU A 382 0.74 13.52 -5.25
C LEU A 382 2.06 13.60 -6.01
N TYR A 383 2.27 12.59 -6.84
CA TYR A 383 3.49 12.38 -7.61
C TYR A 383 3.18 12.00 -9.05
N SER A 384 3.87 12.62 -10.00
CA SER A 384 3.85 12.20 -11.40
C SER A 384 5.14 12.61 -12.10
N ASP A 385 5.58 11.78 -13.05
CA ASP A 385 6.67 12.09 -13.98
C ASP A 385 6.13 12.29 -15.41
N GLY A 386 6.89 12.99 -16.25
CA GLY A 386 6.63 13.13 -17.69
C GLY A 386 5.50 14.08 -18.09
N LEU A 387 5.06 14.98 -17.21
CA LEU A 387 3.99 15.96 -17.48
C LEU A 387 4.52 17.23 -18.18
N THR A 388 5.08 17.06 -19.38
CA THR A 388 5.86 18.12 -20.05
C THR A 388 5.04 19.34 -20.48
N SER A 389 3.74 19.22 -20.76
CA SER A 389 2.88 20.38 -21.10
C SER A 389 2.18 21.03 -19.91
N LEU A 390 2.44 20.57 -18.68
CA LEU A 390 1.73 21.05 -17.50
C LEU A 390 2.07 22.51 -17.22
N THR A 391 1.04 23.35 -17.07
CA THR A 391 1.17 24.79 -16.84
C THR A 391 0.56 25.24 -15.50
N SER A 392 -0.40 24.50 -14.95
CA SER A 392 -1.08 24.88 -13.71
C SER A 392 -1.43 23.68 -12.84
N ILE A 393 -1.17 23.79 -11.53
CA ILE A 393 -1.63 22.83 -10.52
C ILE A 393 -2.35 23.56 -9.39
N ARG A 394 -3.55 23.10 -9.04
CA ARG A 394 -4.27 23.47 -7.82
C ARG A 394 -4.47 22.22 -6.97
N CYS A 395 -4.01 22.23 -5.72
CA CYS A 395 -4.10 21.11 -4.80
C CYS A 395 -4.49 21.53 -3.36
N ARG A 396 -5.71 22.06 -3.16
CA ARG A 396 -6.10 22.65 -1.87
C ARG A 396 -6.87 21.68 -0.97
N ASN A 397 -6.71 21.86 0.34
CA ASN A 397 -7.53 21.22 1.37
C ASN A 397 -7.54 19.67 1.31
N ASN A 398 -6.42 19.05 0.91
CA ASN A 398 -6.27 17.59 0.91
C ASN A 398 -5.79 17.14 2.29
N ARG A 399 -6.63 16.34 2.96
CA ARG A 399 -6.56 16.16 4.43
C ARG A 399 -5.32 15.42 4.91
N ILE A 400 -4.74 14.54 4.09
CA ILE A 400 -3.63 13.67 4.48
C ILE A 400 -2.41 13.77 3.53
N LEU A 401 -2.40 14.76 2.63
CA LEU A 401 -1.31 14.94 1.67
C LEU A 401 0.00 15.28 2.39
N ARG A 402 1.03 14.45 2.21
CA ARG A 402 2.35 14.59 2.86
C ARG A 402 3.45 15.07 1.93
N LEU A 403 3.38 14.64 0.66
CA LEU A 403 4.39 14.89 -0.35
C LEU A 403 3.74 15.32 -1.66
N PHE A 404 4.32 16.35 -2.27
CA PHE A 404 3.94 16.90 -3.56
C PHE A 404 5.18 16.99 -4.45
N SER A 405 5.23 16.25 -5.56
CA SER A 405 6.44 16.17 -6.39
C SER A 405 6.13 15.93 -7.87
N PHE A 406 6.68 16.78 -8.74
CA PHE A 406 6.47 16.72 -10.19
C PHE A 406 7.78 16.93 -10.96
N PRO A 407 8.69 15.94 -11.00
CA PRO A 407 9.81 15.96 -11.93
C PRO A 407 9.31 16.02 -13.39
N GLY A 408 10.08 16.66 -14.26
CA GLY A 408 9.76 16.78 -15.69
C GLY A 408 8.67 17.80 -16.07
N ALA A 409 8.07 18.50 -15.11
CA ALA A 409 7.06 19.54 -15.36
C ALA A 409 7.68 20.87 -15.87
N VAL A 410 8.35 20.80 -17.02
CA VAL A 410 9.21 21.87 -17.56
C VAL A 410 8.47 23.17 -17.92
N ASN A 411 7.18 23.09 -18.25
CA ASN A 411 6.34 24.21 -18.67
C ASN A 411 5.44 24.76 -17.54
N LEU A 412 5.65 24.33 -16.29
CA LEU A 412 4.79 24.68 -15.17
C LEU A 412 4.89 26.18 -14.86
N LEU A 413 3.75 26.88 -14.84
CA LEU A 413 3.66 28.34 -14.65
C LEU A 413 3.05 28.71 -13.29
N THR A 414 2.10 27.93 -12.77
CA THR A 414 1.38 28.26 -11.54
C THR A 414 1.14 27.03 -10.67
N VAL A 415 1.37 27.17 -9.37
CA VAL A 415 1.07 26.14 -8.36
C VAL A 415 0.35 26.79 -7.19
N GLU A 416 -0.69 26.14 -6.72
CA GLU A 416 -1.47 26.55 -5.57
C GLU A 416 -1.87 25.33 -4.74
N CYS A 417 -1.23 25.15 -3.59
CA CYS A 417 -1.35 23.99 -2.72
C CYS A 417 -1.46 24.42 -1.26
N SER A 418 -2.31 25.41 -1.00
CA SER A 418 -2.58 25.89 0.35
C SER A 418 -3.58 25.00 1.10
N GLY A 419 -3.47 24.96 2.43
CA GLY A 419 -4.43 24.28 3.32
C GLY A 419 -4.27 22.76 3.40
N ASN A 420 -3.07 22.21 3.21
CA ASN A 420 -2.78 20.78 3.36
C ASN A 420 -2.02 20.53 4.68
N PRO A 421 -2.70 20.13 5.77
CA PRO A 421 -2.16 20.19 7.13
C PRO A 421 -0.99 19.23 7.42
N PHE A 422 -0.71 18.27 6.52
CA PHE A 422 0.40 17.32 6.66
C PHE A 422 1.49 17.48 5.58
N LEU A 423 1.36 18.45 4.69
CA LEU A 423 2.30 18.63 3.58
C LEU A 423 3.62 19.22 4.10
N GLN A 424 4.71 18.44 4.00
CA GLN A 424 6.03 18.81 4.54
C GLN A 424 7.01 19.28 3.48
N ARG A 425 6.82 18.85 2.22
CA ARG A 425 7.77 19.10 1.14
C ARG A 425 7.06 19.33 -0.19
N ILE A 426 7.53 20.33 -0.94
CA ILE A 426 7.22 20.56 -2.35
C ILE A 426 8.48 20.36 -3.17
N ASN A 427 8.43 19.49 -4.18
CA ASN A 427 9.57 19.18 -5.05
C ASN A 427 9.22 19.39 -6.53
N LEU A 428 9.76 20.45 -7.11
CA LEU A 428 9.53 20.89 -8.49
C LEU A 428 10.87 21.21 -9.17
N PRO A 429 11.76 20.22 -9.35
CA PRO A 429 13.14 20.47 -9.77
C PRO A 429 13.24 21.04 -11.21
N ASP A 430 12.27 20.77 -12.06
CA ASP A 430 12.32 21.15 -13.49
C ASP A 430 11.41 22.33 -13.85
N ALA A 431 10.71 22.94 -12.88
CA ALA A 431 9.69 23.97 -13.11
C ALA A 431 10.26 25.36 -13.48
N THR A 432 11.21 25.43 -14.41
CA THR A 432 12.00 26.63 -14.73
C THR A 432 11.17 27.86 -15.15
N GLY A 433 9.96 27.64 -15.67
CA GLY A 433 8.99 28.66 -16.08
C GLY A 433 8.01 29.13 -14.99
N LEU A 434 8.14 28.66 -13.74
CA LEU A 434 7.16 28.91 -12.69
C LEU A 434 7.07 30.40 -12.33
N THR A 435 5.88 30.98 -12.49
CA THR A 435 5.57 32.39 -12.22
C THR A 435 4.83 32.64 -10.91
N SER A 436 4.12 31.64 -10.38
CA SER A 436 3.39 31.76 -9.11
C SER A 436 3.42 30.46 -8.31
N LEU A 437 3.80 30.54 -7.04
CA LEU A 437 3.66 29.45 -6.07
C LEU A 437 2.91 29.95 -4.83
N LYS A 438 1.78 29.30 -4.50
CA LYS A 438 1.01 29.54 -3.28
C LYS A 438 0.90 28.25 -2.49
N ALA A 439 1.40 28.23 -1.27
CA ALA A 439 1.52 27.03 -0.45
C ALA A 439 1.34 27.36 1.04
N GLY A 440 0.35 28.22 1.33
CA GLY A 440 0.06 28.69 2.68
C GLY A 440 -0.65 27.65 3.55
N GLY A 441 -0.44 27.67 4.87
CA GLY A 441 -1.20 26.82 5.80
C GLY A 441 -0.87 25.33 5.68
N ASN A 442 0.42 25.01 5.59
CA ASN A 442 0.97 23.65 5.53
C ASN A 442 1.96 23.42 6.70
N ILE A 443 2.78 22.36 6.64
CA ILE A 443 3.89 22.13 7.59
C ILE A 443 5.23 22.04 6.86
N LEU A 444 5.41 22.86 5.81
CA LEU A 444 6.58 22.84 4.94
C LEU A 444 7.86 23.18 5.69
N THR A 445 8.88 22.34 5.52
CA THR A 445 10.27 22.62 5.91
C THR A 445 11.17 22.83 4.71
N THR A 446 10.72 22.41 3.51
CA THR A 446 11.53 22.43 2.28
C THR A 446 10.66 22.67 1.05
N ILE A 447 11.13 23.55 0.16
CA ILE A 447 10.58 23.79 -1.17
C ILE A 447 11.75 23.75 -2.15
N THR A 448 11.69 22.87 -3.15
CA THR A 448 12.69 22.73 -4.22
C THR A 448 12.09 23.19 -5.53
N LEU A 449 12.67 24.23 -6.16
CA LEU A 449 12.20 24.79 -7.45
C LEU A 449 13.27 24.70 -8.57
N GLY A 450 14.37 23.98 -8.33
CA GLY A 450 15.49 23.87 -9.28
C GLY A 450 16.01 25.22 -9.79
N ALA A 451 16.12 25.36 -11.11
CA ALA A 451 16.67 26.54 -11.78
C ALA A 451 15.63 27.64 -12.12
N THR A 452 14.52 27.73 -11.37
CA THR A 452 13.46 28.71 -11.61
C THR A 452 13.93 30.15 -11.37
N THR A 453 13.70 31.04 -12.34
CA THR A 453 14.05 32.48 -12.27
C THR A 453 12.89 33.41 -12.66
N SER A 454 11.76 32.85 -13.07
CA SER A 454 10.59 33.56 -13.64
C SER A 454 9.49 33.86 -12.62
N LEU A 455 9.72 33.54 -11.35
CA LEU A 455 8.75 33.63 -10.27
C LEU A 455 8.38 35.09 -9.97
N LYS A 456 7.08 35.39 -10.00
CA LYS A 456 6.47 36.72 -9.75
C LYS A 456 5.66 36.77 -8.45
N GLU A 457 5.10 35.64 -8.03
CA GLU A 457 4.36 35.52 -6.78
C GLU A 457 4.82 34.29 -6.00
N LEU A 458 5.17 34.50 -4.73
CA LEU A 458 5.62 33.42 -3.84
C LEU A 458 4.95 33.60 -2.48
N ASP A 459 3.98 32.75 -2.19
CA ASP A 459 3.28 32.68 -0.91
C ASP A 459 3.49 31.30 -0.29
N PHE A 460 4.08 31.25 0.89
CA PHE A 460 4.19 30.03 1.70
C PHE A 460 3.95 30.37 3.17
N ASN A 461 3.00 31.26 3.45
CA ASN A 461 2.72 31.67 4.82
C ASN A 461 2.24 30.50 5.71
N SER A 462 2.33 30.63 7.03
CA SER A 462 1.86 29.61 7.99
C SER A 462 2.47 28.23 7.75
N ASN A 463 3.80 28.15 7.83
CA ASN A 463 4.60 26.95 7.60
C ASN A 463 5.66 26.76 8.71
N LYS A 464 6.68 25.91 8.48
CA LYS A 464 7.75 25.59 9.44
C LYS A 464 9.15 25.91 8.89
N MET A 465 9.24 26.84 7.94
CA MET A 465 10.49 27.14 7.23
C MET A 465 11.41 28.04 8.05
N THR A 466 12.70 27.70 8.13
CA THR A 466 13.73 28.45 8.88
C THR A 466 14.68 29.23 7.97
N ALA A 467 14.84 28.80 6.71
CA ALA A 467 15.70 29.41 5.71
C ALA A 467 15.14 29.16 4.31
N PHE A 468 15.45 30.05 3.36
CA PHE A 468 15.05 29.96 1.95
C PHE A 468 15.92 30.90 1.11
N ASN A 469 16.39 30.42 -0.04
CA ASN A 469 17.23 31.20 -0.93
C ASN A 469 16.38 31.97 -1.95
N PHE A 470 16.26 33.29 -1.78
CA PHE A 470 15.49 34.14 -2.68
C PHE A 470 16.26 34.63 -3.92
N ALA A 471 17.60 34.55 -3.90
CA ALA A 471 18.46 35.18 -4.91
C ALA A 471 18.14 34.81 -6.38
N PRO A 472 17.70 33.57 -6.70
CA PRO A 472 17.33 33.23 -8.08
C PRO A 472 16.07 33.95 -8.61
N TYR A 473 15.19 34.45 -7.74
CA TYR A 473 13.83 34.88 -8.11
C TYR A 473 13.73 36.39 -8.34
N THR A 474 14.55 36.92 -9.24
CA THR A 474 14.69 38.37 -9.47
C THR A 474 13.46 39.05 -10.08
N GLN A 475 12.50 38.28 -10.59
CA GLN A 475 11.22 38.77 -11.14
C GLN A 475 10.08 38.81 -10.12
N LEU A 476 10.37 38.55 -8.84
CA LEU A 476 9.34 38.48 -7.81
C LEU A 476 8.68 39.86 -7.61
N ASN A 477 7.36 39.91 -7.61
CA ASN A 477 6.56 41.12 -7.34
C ASN A 477 5.90 41.07 -5.95
N ASN A 478 5.45 39.88 -5.54
CA ASN A 478 4.75 39.64 -4.29
C ASN A 478 5.37 38.47 -3.53
N LEU A 479 5.82 38.73 -2.30
CA LEU A 479 6.40 37.74 -1.40
C LEU A 479 5.60 37.69 -0.10
N ASN A 480 5.05 36.52 0.23
CA ASN A 480 4.41 36.26 1.51
C ASN A 480 5.07 35.05 2.19
N CYS A 481 5.94 35.34 3.16
CA CYS A 481 6.66 34.36 3.99
C CYS A 481 6.22 34.42 5.46
N ALA A 482 5.07 35.02 5.74
CA ALA A 482 4.60 35.25 7.11
C ALA A 482 4.33 33.95 7.89
N SER A 483 4.32 34.01 9.23
CA SER A 483 4.03 32.85 10.09
C SER A 483 4.93 31.65 9.81
N ASN A 484 6.25 31.89 9.78
CA ASN A 484 7.30 30.88 9.62
C ASN A 484 8.29 30.98 10.80
N LEU A 485 9.53 30.47 10.63
CA LEU A 485 10.56 30.42 11.67
C LEU A 485 11.86 31.14 11.25
N PHE A 486 11.81 32.08 10.29
CA PHE A 486 13.00 32.81 9.82
C PHE A 486 13.62 33.67 10.92
N SER A 487 14.95 33.58 11.09
CA SER A 487 15.74 34.49 11.93
C SER A 487 16.37 35.65 11.14
N THR A 488 16.60 35.45 9.85
CA THR A 488 17.08 36.45 8.89
C THR A 488 16.42 36.22 7.53
N ILE A 489 16.33 37.25 6.71
CA ILE A 489 15.83 37.18 5.33
C ILE A 489 16.75 38.03 4.45
N ASN A 490 17.26 37.43 3.37
CA ASN A 490 18.06 38.14 2.38
C ASN A 490 17.19 38.53 1.18
N PHE A 491 16.96 39.82 1.00
CA PHE A 491 16.17 40.38 -0.10
C PHE A 491 17.00 40.78 -1.34
N THR A 492 18.32 40.52 -1.33
CA THR A 492 19.21 40.89 -2.43
C THR A 492 18.75 40.28 -3.76
N GLY A 493 18.68 41.10 -4.81
CA GLY A 493 18.31 40.69 -6.17
C GLY A 493 16.81 40.69 -6.44
N LEU A 494 15.96 41.01 -5.45
CA LEU A 494 14.51 41.07 -5.59
C LEU A 494 14.02 42.44 -6.10
N ASP A 495 14.66 42.96 -7.15
CA ASP A 495 14.51 44.35 -7.58
C ASP A 495 13.08 44.73 -8.03
N GLN A 496 12.26 43.73 -8.40
CA GLN A 496 10.88 43.92 -8.88
C GLN A 496 9.81 43.84 -7.76
N VAL A 497 10.20 43.53 -6.52
CA VAL A 497 9.22 43.29 -5.45
C VAL A 497 8.52 44.58 -5.07
N GLU A 498 7.19 44.55 -5.12
CA GLU A 498 6.31 45.65 -4.69
C GLU A 498 5.67 45.38 -3.32
N THR A 499 5.47 44.11 -2.96
CA THR A 499 4.81 43.72 -1.71
C THR A 499 5.56 42.61 -0.99
N ILE A 500 5.86 42.83 0.30
CA ILE A 500 6.45 41.84 1.20
C ILE A 500 5.58 41.69 2.44
N ASN A 501 5.23 40.45 2.75
CA ASN A 501 4.70 40.07 4.06
C ASN A 501 5.65 39.06 4.73
N CYS A 502 6.38 39.52 5.74
CA CYS A 502 7.29 38.73 6.57
C CYS A 502 6.88 38.74 8.05
N ALA A 503 5.60 39.04 8.33
CA ALA A 503 5.06 39.05 9.69
C ALA A 503 5.14 37.69 10.39
N ASP A 504 5.08 37.65 11.71
CA ASP A 504 5.03 36.42 12.51
C ASP A 504 6.24 35.49 12.24
N ASN A 505 7.44 36.06 12.24
CA ASN A 505 8.70 35.34 12.16
C ASN A 505 9.59 35.67 13.39
N LYS A 506 10.89 35.37 13.31
CA LYS A 506 11.89 35.69 14.34
C LYS A 506 12.99 36.59 13.78
N VAL A 507 12.67 37.49 12.85
CA VAL A 507 13.65 38.30 12.13
C VAL A 507 14.22 39.40 13.02
N GLY A 508 15.56 39.52 13.10
CA GLY A 508 16.25 40.56 13.88
C GLY A 508 16.50 41.88 13.13
N LEU A 509 16.60 41.82 11.80
CA LEU A 509 16.90 42.95 10.92
C LEU A 509 16.14 42.78 9.59
N ILE A 510 15.52 43.86 9.11
CA ILE A 510 14.93 43.90 7.76
C ILE A 510 15.69 44.95 6.95
N ASP A 511 16.45 44.49 5.94
CA ASP A 511 17.07 45.38 4.97
C ASP A 511 16.32 45.34 3.64
N ALA A 512 15.36 46.25 3.50
CA ALA A 512 14.60 46.49 2.28
C ALA A 512 15.15 47.67 1.46
N SER A 513 16.31 48.24 1.82
CA SER A 513 16.94 49.34 1.08
C SER A 513 17.35 48.90 -0.34
N VAL A 514 17.56 47.59 -0.52
CA VAL A 514 17.85 46.95 -1.80
C VAL A 514 16.64 46.80 -2.73
N LEU A 515 15.44 47.23 -2.31
CA LEU A 515 14.18 47.00 -3.03
C LEU A 515 13.63 48.30 -3.64
N PRO A 516 14.05 48.67 -4.87
CA PRO A 516 13.72 49.98 -5.47
C PRO A 516 12.25 50.17 -5.83
N ASN A 517 11.44 49.11 -5.88
CA ASN A 517 10.02 49.14 -6.27
C ASN A 517 9.05 48.81 -5.13
N LEU A 518 9.53 48.70 -3.89
CA LEU A 518 8.71 48.31 -2.75
C LEU A 518 7.62 49.36 -2.45
N LYS A 519 6.38 48.89 -2.32
CA LYS A 519 5.19 49.72 -2.01
C LYS A 519 4.50 49.32 -0.71
N ASN A 520 4.53 48.03 -0.37
CA ASN A 520 3.84 47.50 0.81
C ASN A 520 4.77 46.58 1.63
N LEU A 521 4.92 46.86 2.91
CA LEU A 521 5.69 46.01 3.83
C LEU A 521 4.89 45.70 5.09
N TYR A 522 4.66 44.41 5.31
CA TYR A 522 4.04 43.85 6.52
C TYR A 522 5.08 43.05 7.30
N CYS A 523 5.50 43.54 8.46
CA CYS A 523 6.56 42.94 9.27
C CYS A 523 6.20 42.82 10.76
N SER A 524 4.91 42.85 11.08
CA SER A 524 4.39 42.68 12.44
C SER A 524 4.86 41.38 13.11
N ASN A 525 4.88 41.33 14.44
CA ASN A 525 5.16 40.13 15.26
C ASN A 525 6.56 39.50 15.06
N ASN A 526 7.59 40.29 14.75
CA ASN A 526 8.99 39.90 14.81
C ASN A 526 9.64 40.42 16.10
N GLN A 527 9.50 39.65 17.19
CA GLN A 527 9.76 40.13 18.55
C GLN A 527 11.22 40.59 18.81
N ILE A 528 12.19 40.15 18.00
CA ILE A 528 13.60 40.52 18.13
C ILE A 528 14.06 41.57 17.11
N LEU A 529 13.16 42.08 16.26
CA LEU A 529 13.48 43.05 15.22
C LEU A 529 13.92 44.37 15.85
N SER A 530 15.16 44.80 15.58
CA SER A 530 15.72 46.05 16.13
C SER A 530 15.76 47.20 15.13
N ASP A 531 15.97 46.89 13.85
CA ASP A 531 16.22 47.88 12.79
C ASP A 531 15.52 47.51 11.48
N ILE A 532 15.05 48.53 10.76
CA ILE A 532 14.46 48.42 9.43
C ILE A 532 15.10 49.45 8.49
N PHE A 533 15.62 49.00 7.35
CA PHE A 533 16.18 49.87 6.32
C PHE A 533 15.25 49.85 5.11
N LEU A 534 14.71 51.01 4.74
CA LEU A 534 13.73 51.21 3.66
C LEU A 534 14.16 52.28 2.66
N LYS A 535 15.30 52.96 2.88
CA LYS A 535 15.77 54.01 1.98
C LYS A 535 16.24 53.41 0.66
N ASN A 536 15.33 53.32 -0.28
CA ASN A 536 15.52 52.73 -1.61
C ASN A 536 15.63 53.82 -2.70
N ASN A 537 15.60 55.10 -2.31
CA ASN A 537 15.64 56.30 -3.17
C ASN A 537 14.59 56.26 -4.28
N ASN A 538 13.40 55.70 -4.02
CA ASN A 538 12.36 55.56 -5.03
C ASN A 538 11.71 56.92 -5.38
N PRO A 539 11.85 57.43 -6.63
CA PRO A 539 11.28 58.73 -7.00
C PRO A 539 9.86 58.63 -7.57
N ASN A 540 9.30 57.43 -7.78
CA ASN A 540 8.06 57.21 -8.54
C ASN A 540 7.00 56.31 -7.84
N ALA A 541 7.27 55.76 -6.65
CA ALA A 541 6.28 55.03 -5.86
C ALA A 541 6.64 55.07 -4.36
N ASP A 542 6.11 56.06 -3.64
CA ASP A 542 6.22 56.15 -2.18
C ASP A 542 5.67 54.86 -1.53
N LEU A 543 6.21 54.49 -0.36
CA LEU A 543 5.67 53.42 0.49
C LEU A 543 4.20 53.72 0.78
N LEU A 544 3.31 52.85 0.32
CA LEU A 544 1.86 53.02 0.44
C LEU A 544 1.33 52.44 1.75
N THR A 545 1.86 51.29 2.16
CA THR A 545 1.43 50.56 3.35
C THR A 545 2.62 50.07 4.16
N PHE A 546 2.60 50.30 5.47
CA PHE A 546 3.61 49.81 6.40
C PHE A 546 2.98 49.33 7.71
N GLU A 547 3.10 48.04 8.01
CA GLU A 547 2.56 47.43 9.24
C GLU A 547 3.67 46.75 10.06
N MET A 548 3.87 47.18 11.31
CA MET A 548 4.95 46.71 12.17
C MET A 548 4.52 46.43 13.61
N ASN A 549 3.26 46.04 13.80
CA ASN A 549 2.67 45.79 15.12
C ASN A 549 3.47 44.76 15.92
N ASN A 550 3.53 44.93 17.25
CA ASN A 550 4.17 43.99 18.20
C ASN A 550 5.69 43.74 18.00
N ASN A 551 6.42 44.67 17.37
CA ASN A 551 7.88 44.64 17.26
C ASN A 551 8.55 45.38 18.43
N TYR A 552 8.41 44.88 19.66
CA TYR A 552 8.79 45.61 20.88
C TYR A 552 10.28 45.98 21.00
N MET A 553 11.17 45.31 20.26
CA MET A 553 12.59 45.60 20.22
C MET A 553 13.00 46.63 19.18
N LEU A 554 12.08 47.06 18.30
CA LEU A 554 12.37 48.00 17.22
C LEU A 554 12.77 49.36 17.81
N LYS A 555 13.90 49.90 17.33
CA LYS A 555 14.45 51.19 17.75
C LYS A 555 14.72 52.13 16.60
N HIS A 556 14.88 51.62 15.39
CA HIS A 556 15.33 52.43 14.28
C HIS A 556 14.69 52.03 12.95
N ILE A 557 14.35 53.04 12.16
CA ILE A 557 13.88 52.89 10.79
C ILE A 557 14.62 53.94 9.93
N CYS A 558 15.48 53.49 9.01
CA CYS A 558 15.95 54.39 7.94
C CYS A 558 14.97 54.33 6.77
N ALA A 559 14.52 55.46 6.24
CA ALA A 559 13.64 55.51 5.07
C ALA A 559 13.82 56.79 4.27
N ASP A 560 13.28 56.85 3.05
CA ASP A 560 13.24 58.12 2.32
C ASP A 560 12.30 59.11 3.04
N PRO A 561 12.64 60.42 3.09
CA PRO A 561 11.79 61.42 3.75
C PRO A 561 10.34 61.47 3.24
N ALA A 562 10.09 61.01 2.01
CA ALA A 562 8.76 60.89 1.44
C ALA A 562 7.89 59.83 2.14
N ASP A 563 8.50 58.77 2.69
CA ASP A 563 7.80 57.65 3.33
C ASP A 563 7.52 57.89 4.83
N PHE A 564 8.13 58.92 5.42
CA PHE A 564 7.99 59.24 6.85
C PHE A 564 6.54 59.35 7.32
N PRO A 565 5.59 59.96 6.57
CA PRO A 565 4.21 60.04 7.02
C PRO A 565 3.56 58.66 7.21
N VAL A 566 3.83 57.71 6.29
CA VAL A 566 3.26 56.35 6.35
C VAL A 566 3.90 55.55 7.48
N ILE A 567 5.21 55.70 7.68
CA ILE A 567 5.92 55.07 8.78
C ILE A 567 5.47 55.63 10.14
N GLN A 568 5.33 56.96 10.25
CA GLN A 568 4.89 57.62 11.49
C GLN A 568 3.46 57.23 11.87
N ALA A 569 2.56 57.13 10.89
CA ALA A 569 1.20 56.63 11.13
C ALA A 569 1.21 55.22 11.74
N SER A 570 2.07 54.32 11.23
CA SER A 570 2.25 52.98 11.79
C SER A 570 2.82 53.01 13.22
N ILE A 571 3.82 53.86 13.49
CA ILE A 571 4.37 54.05 14.85
C ILE A 571 3.29 54.46 15.84
N ASP A 572 2.48 55.45 15.46
CA ASP A 572 1.43 56.01 16.30
C ASP A 572 0.36 54.94 16.65
N ASP A 573 0.05 54.05 15.71
CA ASP A 573 -0.90 52.94 15.90
C ASP A 573 -0.33 51.83 16.82
N THR A 574 0.97 51.54 16.75
CA THR A 574 1.60 50.43 17.51
C THR A 574 1.82 50.70 19.01
N ARG A 575 1.84 51.98 19.42
CA ARG A 575 2.26 52.43 20.78
C ARG A 575 3.69 52.06 21.17
N ILE A 576 4.58 51.73 20.21
CA ILE A 576 5.99 51.46 20.49
C ILE A 576 6.72 52.80 20.66
N ASN A 577 7.18 53.09 21.88
CA ASN A 577 7.86 54.35 22.19
C ASN A 577 9.36 54.29 21.86
N GLY A 578 9.90 55.39 21.34
CA GLY A 578 11.35 55.58 21.16
C GLY A 578 11.93 54.99 19.88
N ILE A 579 11.12 54.81 18.82
CA ILE A 579 11.61 54.51 17.48
C ILE A 579 12.14 55.80 16.85
N ALA A 580 13.39 55.78 16.39
CA ALA A 580 13.99 56.85 15.60
C ALA A 580 13.76 56.61 14.10
N ILE A 581 13.26 57.62 13.39
CA ILE A 581 13.17 57.62 11.93
C ILE A 581 14.18 58.64 11.38
N ASP A 582 15.02 58.24 10.42
CA ASP A 582 15.90 59.16 9.72
C ASP A 582 16.00 58.84 8.22
N GLY A 583 16.40 59.85 7.44
CA GLY A 583 16.51 59.74 5.98
C GLY A 583 17.90 60.00 5.45
N ASN A 584 18.87 60.22 6.34
CA ASN A 584 20.25 60.28 5.89
C ASN A 584 20.75 58.86 5.63
N CYS A 585 20.24 57.83 6.33
CA CYS A 585 20.90 56.52 6.49
C CYS A 585 22.36 56.60 6.93
N ASN A 586 22.92 57.82 7.06
CA ASN A 586 23.99 58.15 7.96
C ASN A 586 23.40 57.97 9.34
N CYS A 587 23.44 56.75 9.78
CA CYS A 587 23.32 56.53 11.17
C CYS A 587 24.55 57.09 11.86
N THR A 588 24.41 58.35 12.25
CA THR A 588 25.16 58.94 13.34
C THR A 588 24.66 58.28 14.63
N GLY A 589 24.96 56.98 14.79
CA GLY A 589 24.68 56.20 15.98
C GLY A 589 24.14 54.77 15.80
N THR A 590 23.46 54.41 14.68
CA THR A 590 22.56 53.21 14.68
C THR A 590 22.39 52.32 13.42
N CYS A 591 23.13 52.44 12.30
CA CYS A 591 22.85 51.67 11.07
C CYS A 591 24.00 51.70 10.00
N THR A 592 24.47 50.53 9.57
CA THR A 592 25.67 50.29 8.76
C THR A 592 25.36 49.22 7.70
N ASP A 593 25.97 49.26 6.49
CA ASP A 593 26.02 48.08 5.55
C ASP A 593 26.26 46.87 6.43
N HIS A 594 25.44 45.83 6.28
CA HIS A 594 25.42 44.76 7.24
C HIS A 594 26.79 44.08 7.20
N ILE A 595 27.61 44.53 8.13
CA ILE A 595 28.89 43.94 8.47
C ILE A 595 28.53 42.50 8.73
N VAL A 596 29.06 41.63 7.88
CA VAL A 596 28.90 40.20 8.08
C VAL A 596 29.40 39.95 9.49
N TYR A 597 28.49 39.50 10.35
CA TYR A 597 28.84 39.29 11.75
C TYR A 597 29.85 38.16 11.82
N ILE A 598 31.13 38.54 11.92
CA ILE A 598 32.28 37.66 12.03
C ILE A 598 32.85 37.91 13.43
N PRO A 599 32.30 37.25 14.46
CA PRO A 599 32.73 37.47 15.85
C PRO A 599 34.15 36.97 16.10
N ASP A 600 34.65 36.06 15.26
CA ASP A 600 36.00 35.56 15.35
C ASP A 600 37.00 36.57 14.78
N ALA A 601 37.79 37.18 15.66
CA ALA A 601 38.77 38.20 15.29
C ALA A 601 39.85 37.67 14.34
N ALA A 602 40.20 36.38 14.43
CA ALA A 602 41.22 35.79 13.57
C ALA A 602 40.70 35.57 12.15
N LEU A 603 39.46 35.07 12.02
CA LEU A 603 38.76 34.96 10.73
C LEU A 603 38.58 36.34 10.10
N LYS A 604 38.07 37.31 10.86
CA LYS A 604 37.88 38.68 10.36
C LYS A 604 39.19 39.30 9.87
N ALA A 605 40.26 39.23 10.67
CA ALA A 605 41.57 39.74 10.28
C ALA A 605 42.11 39.06 9.02
N LYS A 606 41.90 37.75 8.87
CA LYS A 606 42.32 37.00 7.68
C LYS A 606 41.57 37.44 6.43
N LEU A 607 40.25 37.61 6.53
CA LEU A 607 39.40 38.06 5.42
C LEU A 607 39.71 39.49 5.00
N VAL A 608 39.87 40.41 5.96
CA VAL A 608 40.23 41.82 5.71
C VAL A 608 41.61 41.94 5.07
N ALA A 609 42.58 41.12 5.51
CA ALA A 609 43.93 41.14 4.97
C ALA A 609 44.04 40.48 3.58
N ALA A 610 43.00 39.78 3.09
CA ALA A 610 43.03 39.03 1.83
C ALA A 610 43.52 39.91 0.67
N ASN A 611 44.42 39.39 -0.16
CA ASN A 611 44.95 40.08 -1.34
C ASN A 611 45.53 39.06 -2.32
N SER A 612 46.09 39.55 -3.44
CA SER A 612 46.69 38.69 -4.48
C SER A 612 47.87 37.85 -4.02
N ASP A 613 48.52 38.22 -2.92
CA ASP A 613 49.80 37.67 -2.51
C ASP A 613 49.66 36.66 -1.35
N ASN A 614 48.58 36.74 -0.57
CA ASN A 614 48.39 35.90 0.63
C ASN A 614 47.45 34.70 0.45
N LEU A 615 47.00 34.46 -0.78
CA LEU A 615 46.27 33.26 -1.21
C LEU A 615 44.95 32.98 -0.46
N THR A 616 44.35 34.00 0.19
CA THR A 616 43.19 33.78 1.08
C THR A 616 41.90 33.46 0.33
N ALA A 617 41.67 34.07 -0.84
CA ALA A 617 40.43 33.87 -1.60
C ALA A 617 40.61 34.13 -3.09
N HIS A 618 39.92 33.34 -3.92
CA HIS A 618 39.68 33.69 -5.33
C HIS A 618 38.34 34.39 -5.49
N ILE A 619 38.37 35.51 -6.21
CA ILE A 619 37.19 36.31 -6.53
C ILE A 619 36.61 35.82 -7.86
N ILE A 620 35.29 35.64 -7.91
CA ILE A 620 34.58 35.16 -9.09
C ILE A 620 34.82 36.12 -10.27
N GLY A 621 35.17 35.57 -11.42
CA GLY A 621 35.52 36.33 -12.63
C GLY A 621 36.97 36.86 -12.67
N GLY A 622 37.77 36.62 -11.62
CA GLY A 622 39.21 36.88 -11.60
C GLY A 622 40.05 35.66 -11.99
N THR A 623 41.26 35.88 -12.50
CA THR A 623 42.23 34.82 -12.83
C THR A 623 43.27 34.57 -11.72
N SER A 624 43.19 35.29 -10.60
CA SER A 624 44.13 35.23 -9.47
C SER A 624 43.43 35.46 -8.13
N TYR A 625 44.16 35.34 -7.02
CA TYR A 625 43.66 35.66 -5.68
C TYR A 625 43.35 37.16 -5.58
N GLY A 626 42.37 37.55 -4.76
CA GLY A 626 41.88 38.93 -4.73
C GLY A 626 41.60 39.47 -3.33
N LYS A 627 41.44 40.80 -3.27
CA LYS A 627 41.06 41.52 -2.04
C LYS A 627 39.58 41.29 -1.75
N ILE A 628 39.24 40.95 -0.50
CA ILE A 628 37.84 40.81 -0.05
C ILE A 628 37.33 42.15 0.48
N ASP A 629 37.98 42.74 1.48
CA ASP A 629 37.73 44.11 1.97
C ASP A 629 38.14 45.11 0.87
N THR A 630 37.25 45.39 -0.05
CA THR A 630 37.49 46.25 -1.20
C THR A 630 37.48 47.74 -0.85
N ASN A 631 36.71 48.14 0.16
CA ASN A 631 36.56 49.54 0.56
C ASN A 631 37.66 50.00 1.56
N GLY A 632 38.36 49.06 2.20
CA GLY A 632 39.47 49.29 3.11
C GLY A 632 39.07 49.78 4.51
N ASP A 633 37.81 49.58 4.91
CA ASP A 633 37.30 50.05 6.21
C ASP A 633 37.56 49.08 7.37
N GLY A 634 38.12 47.90 7.08
CA GLY A 634 38.45 46.88 8.08
C GLY A 634 37.27 46.03 8.53
N GLU A 635 36.12 46.19 7.89
CA GLU A 635 34.94 45.34 8.01
C GLU A 635 34.76 44.51 6.74
N ILE A 636 33.99 43.41 6.83
CA ILE A 636 33.57 42.66 5.64
C ILE A 636 32.09 42.90 5.45
N GLN A 637 31.73 43.51 4.32
CA GLN A 637 30.34 43.74 3.99
C GLN A 637 29.73 42.53 3.27
N LEU A 638 28.41 42.39 3.35
CA LEU A 638 27.70 41.32 2.64
C LEU A 638 27.98 41.36 1.13
N SER A 639 28.07 42.57 0.56
CA SER A 639 28.40 42.82 -0.83
C SER A 639 29.81 42.33 -1.24
N GLU A 640 30.73 42.23 -0.29
CA GLU A 640 32.08 41.71 -0.49
C GLU A 640 32.11 40.18 -0.39
N ALA A 641 31.36 39.63 0.57
CA ALA A 641 31.28 38.19 0.81
C ALA A 641 30.74 37.42 -0.42
N ILE A 642 29.72 37.93 -1.10
CA ILE A 642 29.09 37.24 -2.26
C ILE A 642 30.01 37.09 -3.49
N ARG A 643 31.13 37.84 -3.55
CA ARG A 643 32.05 37.80 -4.69
C ARG A 643 33.13 36.72 -4.59
N VAL A 644 33.22 36.07 -3.42
CA VAL A 644 34.24 35.05 -3.16
C VAL A 644 33.79 33.70 -3.71
N GLY A 645 34.60 33.12 -4.58
CA GLY A 645 34.34 31.81 -5.21
C GLY A 645 35.09 30.65 -4.55
N THR A 646 36.28 30.90 -4.01
CA THR A 646 36.99 29.92 -3.18
C THR A 646 37.66 30.60 -2.00
N MET A 647 37.83 29.87 -0.88
CA MET A 647 38.39 30.41 0.35
C MET A 647 39.38 29.45 1.01
N TYR A 648 40.53 29.99 1.43
CA TYR A 648 41.64 29.29 2.08
C TYR A 648 42.01 30.02 3.39
N VAL A 649 41.49 29.52 4.51
CA VAL A 649 41.70 30.06 5.86
C VAL A 649 42.33 29.02 6.79
N ASN A 650 43.18 28.17 6.23
CA ASN A 650 43.90 27.15 6.99
C ASN A 650 44.86 27.78 8.03
N ASP A 651 45.10 27.07 9.13
CA ASP A 651 46.11 27.38 10.15
C ASP A 651 46.09 28.85 10.63
N SER A 652 44.89 29.41 10.76
CA SER A 652 44.67 30.84 11.00
C SER A 652 44.16 31.14 12.41
N HIS A 653 44.21 30.16 13.32
CA HIS A 653 43.76 30.27 14.72
C HIS A 653 42.27 30.67 14.86
N ILE A 654 41.43 30.26 13.92
CA ILE A 654 39.99 30.56 13.92
C ILE A 654 39.27 29.65 14.92
N ILE A 655 38.34 30.20 15.70
CA ILE A 655 37.53 29.49 16.71
C ILE A 655 36.06 29.38 16.26
N SER A 656 35.57 30.35 15.50
CA SER A 656 34.20 30.33 14.95
C SER A 656 34.18 30.70 13.47
N MET A 657 33.38 29.96 12.69
CA MET A 657 33.07 30.27 11.29
C MET A 657 31.74 31.01 11.15
N GLU A 658 31.18 31.54 12.24
CA GLU A 658 29.99 32.37 12.19
C GLU A 658 30.20 33.54 11.20
N GLY A 659 29.19 33.77 10.37
CA GLY A 659 29.25 34.68 9.22
C GLY A 659 29.55 34.00 7.88
N ILE A 660 30.13 32.79 7.85
CA ILE A 660 30.54 32.10 6.60
C ILE A 660 29.39 31.82 5.62
N ASN A 661 28.17 31.62 6.13
CA ASN A 661 26.98 31.41 5.29
C ASN A 661 26.60 32.62 4.43
N SER A 662 27.25 33.77 4.62
CA SER A 662 27.10 34.95 3.76
C SER A 662 27.89 34.85 2.45
N PHE A 663 28.81 33.88 2.32
CA PHE A 663 29.67 33.66 1.16
C PHE A 663 29.05 32.64 0.18
N VAL A 664 27.81 32.89 -0.24
CA VAL A 664 26.92 31.90 -0.90
C VAL A 664 27.44 31.31 -2.23
N ASN A 665 28.43 31.93 -2.87
CA ASN A 665 29.00 31.47 -4.14
C ASN A 665 30.28 30.63 -3.99
N LEU A 666 30.64 30.23 -2.76
CA LEU A 666 31.78 29.35 -2.52
C LEU A 666 31.60 27.99 -3.20
N SER A 667 32.56 27.61 -4.04
CA SER A 667 32.70 26.27 -4.62
C SER A 667 33.74 25.41 -3.89
N LEU A 668 34.65 26.05 -3.15
CA LEU A 668 35.66 25.40 -2.33
C LEU A 668 35.93 26.19 -1.04
N LEU A 669 35.94 25.50 0.09
CA LEU A 669 36.27 26.05 1.41
C LEU A 669 37.31 25.18 2.10
N GLN A 670 38.47 25.76 2.41
CA GLN A 670 39.50 25.14 3.25
C GLN A 670 39.68 25.94 4.54
N CYS A 671 39.37 25.31 5.67
CA CYS A 671 39.49 25.88 7.01
C CYS A 671 40.18 24.90 7.99
N ARG A 672 41.11 24.10 7.47
CA ARG A 672 41.87 23.09 8.21
C ARG A 672 42.85 23.71 9.22
N GLY A 673 43.12 23.02 10.34
CA GLY A 673 44.18 23.42 11.28
C GLY A 673 43.80 24.61 12.16
N ASN A 674 42.50 24.75 12.46
CA ASN A 674 41.97 25.80 13.31
C ASN A 674 41.46 25.20 14.64
N THR A 675 40.64 25.95 15.38
CA THR A 675 40.03 25.55 16.65
C THR A 675 38.49 25.67 16.60
N ILE A 676 37.91 25.45 15.42
CA ILE A 676 36.47 25.60 15.16
C ILE A 676 35.68 24.57 15.95
N ASN A 677 34.64 25.00 16.69
CA ASN A 677 33.80 24.12 17.52
C ASN A 677 32.49 23.67 16.85
N ALA A 678 31.96 24.46 15.92
CA ALA A 678 30.77 24.12 15.15
C ALA A 678 30.88 24.74 13.76
N LEU A 679 30.46 24.01 12.73
CA LEU A 679 30.44 24.50 11.37
C LEU A 679 29.05 24.26 10.74
N ASP A 680 28.38 25.35 10.41
CA ASP A 680 27.16 25.33 9.60
C ASP A 680 27.46 25.97 8.25
N VAL A 681 27.29 25.21 7.18
CA VAL A 681 27.52 25.63 5.78
C VAL A 681 26.30 25.38 4.91
N THR A 682 25.12 25.25 5.51
CA THR A 682 23.89 24.84 4.80
C THR A 682 23.47 25.76 3.66
N ASN A 683 23.90 27.01 3.66
CA ASN A 683 23.56 27.98 2.60
C ASN A 683 24.59 28.01 1.45
N LEU A 684 25.63 27.16 1.49
CA LEU A 684 26.70 27.14 0.48
C LEU A 684 26.41 26.13 -0.64
N TYR A 685 25.28 26.27 -1.33
CA TYR A 685 24.76 25.28 -2.29
C TYR A 685 25.69 24.95 -3.48
N GLN A 686 26.67 25.81 -3.77
CA GLN A 686 27.67 25.60 -4.84
C GLN A 686 28.92 24.85 -4.37
N LEU A 687 29.03 24.55 -3.08
CA LEU A 687 30.23 23.98 -2.48
C LEU A 687 30.42 22.54 -2.95
N GLY A 688 31.46 22.32 -3.75
CA GLY A 688 31.85 20.99 -4.22
C GLY A 688 32.95 20.36 -3.35
N ASN A 689 33.79 21.18 -2.72
CA ASN A 689 34.90 20.72 -1.89
C ASN A 689 34.92 21.42 -0.52
N LEU A 690 34.83 20.63 0.55
CA LEU A 690 34.91 21.12 1.92
C LEU A 690 36.06 20.45 2.66
N THR A 691 37.09 21.22 3.01
CA THR A 691 38.17 20.79 3.92
C THR A 691 38.06 21.54 5.24
N CYS A 692 37.70 20.85 6.31
CA CYS A 692 37.52 21.39 7.66
C CYS A 692 38.23 20.53 8.72
N SER A 693 39.25 19.77 8.33
CA SER A 693 39.97 18.86 9.22
C SER A 693 40.88 19.55 10.25
N ILE A 694 41.32 18.82 11.28
CA ILE A 694 42.20 19.34 12.35
C ILE A 694 41.58 20.58 13.00
N ASN A 695 40.42 20.37 13.63
CA ASN A 695 39.64 21.38 14.34
C ASN A 695 39.13 20.78 15.68
N GLN A 696 38.14 21.41 16.31
CA GLN A 696 37.52 20.93 17.56
C GLN A 696 36.01 20.71 17.41
N MET A 697 35.53 20.46 16.19
CA MET A 697 34.10 20.56 15.89
C MET A 697 33.30 19.45 16.58
N ALA A 698 32.28 19.83 17.37
CA ALA A 698 31.28 18.91 17.91
C ALA A 698 30.07 18.73 16.98
N SER A 699 29.83 19.69 16.07
CA SER A 699 28.73 19.66 15.10
C SER A 699 29.16 20.17 13.73
N LEU A 700 28.62 19.53 12.69
CA LEU A 700 28.82 19.86 11.28
C LEU A 700 27.47 19.75 10.55
N ASN A 701 26.98 20.84 9.97
CA ASN A 701 25.72 20.88 9.24
C ASN A 701 25.97 21.12 7.74
N ILE A 702 25.69 20.11 6.92
CA ILE A 702 25.99 20.03 5.48
C ILE A 702 24.76 19.74 4.61
N SER A 703 23.55 19.83 5.18
CA SER A 703 22.30 19.37 4.55
C SER A 703 21.89 20.09 3.24
N GLY A 704 22.52 21.20 2.88
CA GLY A 704 22.26 21.94 1.63
C GLY A 704 23.32 21.75 0.53
N LEU A 705 24.33 20.90 0.72
CA LEU A 705 25.49 20.83 -0.17
C LEU A 705 25.33 19.83 -1.34
N TYR A 706 24.31 19.99 -2.18
CA TYR A 706 23.97 19.00 -3.21
C TYR A 706 25.03 18.76 -4.31
N ARG A 707 26.06 19.61 -4.41
CA ARG A 707 27.17 19.48 -5.38
C ARG A 707 28.45 18.93 -4.76
N LEU A 708 28.40 18.52 -3.49
CA LEU A 708 29.57 18.07 -2.73
C LEU A 708 30.11 16.78 -3.33
N ASN A 709 31.35 16.82 -3.82
CA ASN A 709 32.08 15.66 -4.33
C ASN A 709 33.24 15.24 -3.41
N SER A 710 33.70 16.13 -2.54
CA SER A 710 34.85 15.89 -1.67
C SER A 710 34.66 16.54 -0.31
N ILE A 711 34.78 15.73 0.76
CA ILE A 711 34.70 16.19 2.14
C ILE A 711 35.87 15.65 2.97
N ASP A 712 36.60 16.57 3.61
CA ASP A 712 37.55 16.26 4.68
C ASP A 712 37.13 16.95 5.96
N CYS A 713 36.52 16.18 6.87
CA CYS A 713 36.18 16.62 8.22
C CYS A 713 36.95 15.85 9.30
N GLY A 714 38.10 15.27 8.96
CA GLY A 714 38.93 14.49 9.88
C GLY A 714 39.52 15.30 11.06
N VAL A 715 39.90 14.62 12.14
CA VAL A 715 40.57 15.15 13.34
C VAL A 715 39.74 16.28 13.95
N ASN A 716 38.55 15.90 14.42
CA ASN A 716 37.54 16.76 15.01
C ASN A 716 36.92 16.07 16.24
N ARG A 717 35.79 16.57 16.75
CA ARG A 717 35.05 15.99 17.89
C ARG A 717 33.60 15.65 17.51
N LEU A 718 33.34 15.39 16.22
CA LEU A 718 31.97 15.13 15.75
C LEU A 718 31.45 13.87 16.45
N THR A 719 30.21 13.91 16.92
CA THR A 719 29.55 12.79 17.63
C THR A 719 28.23 12.43 16.96
N GLY A 720 27.68 11.24 17.26
CA GLY A 720 26.38 10.82 16.75
C GLY A 720 26.44 10.36 15.30
N THR A 721 25.45 10.76 14.50
CA THR A 721 25.32 10.35 13.09
C THR A 721 25.90 11.41 12.15
N LEU A 722 26.79 11.00 11.25
CA LEU A 722 27.18 11.75 10.06
C LEU A 722 26.43 11.17 8.86
N ASP A 723 25.53 11.96 8.28
CA ASP A 723 24.71 11.54 7.14
C ASP A 723 25.22 12.16 5.83
N LEU A 724 25.67 11.28 4.94
CA LEU A 724 26.19 11.55 3.60
C LEU A 724 25.33 10.90 2.50
N SER A 725 24.16 10.36 2.84
CA SER A 725 23.32 9.57 1.92
C SER A 725 22.74 10.36 0.74
N ASN A 726 22.68 11.70 0.83
CA ASN A 726 22.11 12.56 -0.21
C ASN A 726 23.14 13.14 -1.19
N PHE A 727 24.40 12.72 -1.13
CA PHE A 727 25.47 13.27 -1.97
C PHE A 727 25.88 12.27 -3.06
N GLU A 728 25.18 12.31 -4.19
CA GLU A 728 25.36 11.33 -5.29
C GLU A 728 26.71 11.46 -6.00
N ASP A 729 27.34 12.64 -6.00
CA ASP A 729 28.63 12.90 -6.67
C ASP A 729 29.85 12.68 -5.75
N LEU A 730 29.65 12.13 -4.55
CA LEU A 730 30.71 11.99 -3.54
C LEU A 730 31.75 10.96 -3.97
N SER A 731 33.03 11.36 -4.02
CA SER A 731 34.14 10.49 -4.39
C SER A 731 35.21 10.38 -3.28
N ASP A 732 35.37 11.44 -2.48
CA ASP A 732 36.40 11.52 -1.45
C ASP A 732 35.81 11.84 -0.08
N VAL A 733 36.08 10.97 0.90
CA VAL A 733 35.57 11.08 2.26
C VAL A 733 36.69 10.84 3.26
N TRP A 734 37.08 11.89 3.99
CA TRP A 734 38.01 11.82 5.12
C TRP A 734 37.30 12.19 6.43
N ILE A 735 37.13 11.19 7.29
CA ILE A 735 36.47 11.35 8.60
C ILE A 735 37.35 10.90 9.78
N SER A 736 38.59 10.46 9.51
CA SER A 736 39.53 9.94 10.50
C SER A 736 39.67 10.84 11.72
N GLY A 737 39.76 10.31 12.94
CA GLY A 737 40.01 11.12 14.15
C GLY A 737 38.79 11.85 14.73
N ASN A 738 37.58 11.38 14.46
CA ASN A 738 36.31 11.87 15.02
C ASN A 738 35.76 10.95 16.15
N GLN A 739 34.60 11.31 16.71
CA GLN A 739 33.87 10.56 17.75
C GLN A 739 32.44 10.18 17.30
N ILE A 740 32.20 10.06 15.99
CA ILE A 740 30.90 9.68 15.45
C ILE A 740 30.59 8.22 15.80
N THR A 741 29.32 7.89 15.98
CA THR A 741 28.84 6.53 16.23
C THR A 741 28.27 5.88 14.98
N THR A 742 27.73 6.70 14.07
CA THR A 742 27.07 6.23 12.85
C THR A 742 27.52 7.05 11.64
N LEU A 743 27.83 6.38 10.53
CA LEU A 743 28.04 6.98 9.22
C LEU A 743 26.99 6.44 8.25
N LEU A 744 26.24 7.31 7.58
CA LEU A 744 25.34 6.92 6.49
C LEU A 744 25.92 7.42 5.17
N MET A 745 26.27 6.53 4.26
CA MET A 745 26.96 6.82 3.00
C MET A 745 26.42 5.89 1.89
N LYS A 746 25.12 5.60 1.93
CA LYS A 746 24.41 4.88 0.87
C LYS A 746 23.82 5.91 -0.09
N ASN A 747 24.68 6.46 -0.93
CA ASN A 747 24.39 7.60 -1.81
C ASN A 747 24.34 7.21 -3.30
N GLY A 748 24.53 5.92 -3.62
CA GLY A 748 24.53 5.40 -4.98
C GLY A 748 25.87 5.49 -5.69
N SER A 749 26.90 5.96 -4.99
CA SER A 749 28.27 6.07 -5.47
C SER A 749 29.20 5.14 -4.71
N ILE A 750 30.34 4.84 -5.31
CA ILE A 750 31.42 4.06 -4.70
C ILE A 750 32.59 5.03 -4.55
N GLU A 751 32.92 5.37 -3.30
CA GLU A 751 33.97 6.35 -3.02
C GLU A 751 35.37 5.79 -3.31
N ASP A 752 36.10 6.46 -4.21
CA ASP A 752 37.48 6.10 -4.57
C ASP A 752 38.43 6.21 -3.38
N ARG A 753 38.18 7.18 -2.50
CA ARG A 753 39.07 7.55 -1.39
C ARG A 753 38.29 7.70 -0.09
N PHE A 754 38.18 6.62 0.65
CA PHE A 754 37.52 6.60 1.96
C PHE A 754 38.49 6.32 3.12
N TYR A 755 38.61 7.27 4.03
CA TYR A 755 39.55 7.23 5.16
C TYR A 755 38.85 7.52 6.49
N PHE A 756 38.87 6.54 7.40
CA PHE A 756 38.18 6.61 8.69
C PHE A 756 38.98 6.01 9.84
N GLU A 757 40.30 6.27 9.88
CA GLU A 757 41.19 5.81 10.95
C GLU A 757 41.00 6.59 12.26
N SER A 758 41.38 6.04 13.41
CA SER A 758 41.21 6.66 14.73
C SER A 758 39.79 7.20 15.07
N VAL A 759 38.71 6.50 14.67
CA VAL A 759 37.31 6.82 15.03
C VAL A 759 36.75 5.77 16.03
N PRO A 760 37.17 5.75 17.30
CA PRO A 760 36.96 4.62 18.22
C PRO A 760 35.51 4.37 18.65
N THR A 761 34.65 5.37 18.50
CA THR A 761 33.21 5.33 18.84
C THR A 761 32.35 4.82 17.70
N LEU A 762 32.91 4.60 16.51
CA LEU A 762 32.15 4.15 15.34
C LEU A 762 31.55 2.77 15.62
N ARG A 763 30.24 2.64 15.40
CA ARG A 763 29.44 1.42 15.64
C ARG A 763 28.65 1.00 14.41
N TYR A 764 28.29 1.92 13.52
CA TYR A 764 27.57 1.59 12.30
C TYR A 764 28.06 2.41 11.10
N ILE A 765 28.25 1.74 9.97
CA ILE A 765 28.51 2.33 8.67
C ILE A 765 27.49 1.74 7.68
N CYS A 766 26.60 2.58 7.15
CA CYS A 766 25.75 2.21 6.04
C CYS A 766 26.37 2.66 4.73
N VAL A 767 26.55 1.74 3.78
CA VAL A 767 27.12 2.03 2.45
C VAL A 767 26.36 1.30 1.36
N ASP A 768 26.63 1.66 0.11
CA ASP A 768 26.14 0.92 -1.04
C ASP A 768 26.62 -0.55 -1.06
N GLU A 769 25.76 -1.45 -1.54
CA GLU A 769 25.95 -2.90 -1.44
C GLU A 769 27.26 -3.38 -2.09
N GLY A 770 27.68 -2.72 -3.18
CA GLY A 770 28.90 -3.05 -3.92
C GLY A 770 30.20 -2.79 -3.16
N GLN A 771 30.19 -1.98 -2.10
CA GLN A 771 31.38 -1.62 -1.31
C GLN A 771 31.34 -2.08 0.15
N ALA A 772 30.22 -2.64 0.61
CA ALA A 772 30.03 -3.03 2.01
C ALA A 772 31.12 -3.99 2.54
N ASP A 773 31.50 -5.01 1.77
CA ASP A 773 32.50 -6.00 2.21
C ASP A 773 33.92 -5.39 2.31
N ALA A 774 34.28 -4.51 1.37
CA ALA A 774 35.56 -3.83 1.37
C ALA A 774 35.68 -2.87 2.58
N VAL A 775 34.60 -2.12 2.85
CA VAL A 775 34.52 -1.21 3.99
C VAL A 775 34.52 -1.99 5.32
N ALA A 776 33.82 -3.13 5.39
CA ALA A 776 33.85 -4.02 6.55
C ALA A 776 35.27 -4.56 6.83
N ALA A 777 36.00 -4.97 5.79
CA ALA A 777 37.38 -5.42 5.92
C ALA A 777 38.30 -4.28 6.39
N GLN A 778 38.14 -3.07 5.85
CA GLN A 778 38.89 -1.88 6.29
C GLN A 778 38.58 -1.53 7.76
N ALA A 779 37.32 -1.63 8.18
CA ALA A 779 36.92 -1.41 9.57
C ALA A 779 37.61 -2.39 10.53
N LEU A 780 37.71 -3.67 10.14
CA LEU A 780 38.43 -4.69 10.90
C LEU A 780 39.94 -4.38 10.99
N VAL A 781 40.57 -3.99 9.87
CA VAL A 781 42.00 -3.60 9.83
C VAL A 781 42.27 -2.38 10.72
N ASN A 782 41.34 -1.43 10.76
CA ASN A 782 41.41 -0.24 11.61
C ASN A 782 41.10 -0.52 13.10
N GLY A 783 40.79 -1.77 13.46
CA GLY A 783 40.52 -2.19 14.84
C GLY A 783 39.07 -1.95 15.31
N TYR A 784 38.13 -1.68 14.42
CA TYR A 784 36.71 -1.46 14.73
C TYR A 784 35.92 -2.77 14.72
N ALA A 785 36.35 -3.74 15.51
CA ALA A 785 35.71 -5.07 15.55
C ALA A 785 34.23 -5.04 15.94
N SER A 786 33.76 -3.99 16.63
CA SER A 786 32.36 -3.79 17.01
C SER A 786 31.56 -2.87 16.07
N CYS A 787 32.15 -2.46 14.94
CA CYS A 787 31.46 -1.65 13.94
C CYS A 787 30.74 -2.55 12.93
N VAL A 788 29.44 -2.34 12.77
CA VAL A 788 28.60 -3.01 11.78
C VAL A 788 28.69 -2.26 10.46
N VAL A 789 28.93 -2.97 9.37
CA VAL A 789 28.92 -2.41 8.02
C VAL A 789 27.93 -3.20 7.16
N ASN A 790 26.91 -2.53 6.65
CA ASN A 790 25.93 -3.11 5.73
C ASN A 790 25.24 -2.02 4.91
N SER A 791 24.18 -2.37 4.16
CA SER A 791 23.41 -1.44 3.35
C SER A 791 21.95 -1.29 3.84
N TYR A 792 21.66 -1.71 5.08
CA TYR A 792 20.30 -1.83 5.63
C TYR A 792 19.74 -0.55 6.24
N CYS A 793 20.43 0.59 6.12
CA CYS A 793 19.86 1.87 6.53
C CYS A 793 18.65 2.30 5.68
N SER A 794 18.53 1.73 4.48
CA SER A 794 17.37 1.82 3.59
C SER A 794 17.37 0.62 2.64
N PHE A 795 16.20 0.05 2.36
CA PHE A 795 16.04 -1.01 1.35
C PHE A 795 15.92 -0.45 -0.08
N THR A 796 15.73 0.86 -0.22
CA THR A 796 15.85 1.57 -1.49
C THR A 796 17.33 1.84 -1.79
N PRO A 797 17.84 1.54 -2.99
CA PRO A 797 19.22 1.88 -3.36
C PRO A 797 19.50 3.39 -3.25
N GLY A 798 20.75 3.75 -2.95
CA GLY A 798 21.19 5.14 -3.05
C GLY A 798 21.32 5.59 -4.52
N GLY A 799 21.28 6.90 -4.73
CA GLY A 799 21.40 7.56 -6.03
C GLY A 799 20.30 7.19 -7.01
N LYS A 800 20.58 7.27 -8.32
CA LYS A 800 19.60 6.91 -9.36
C LYS A 800 19.31 5.41 -9.38
N TYR A 801 18.02 5.05 -9.43
CA TYR A 801 17.52 3.67 -9.56
C TYR A 801 16.20 3.64 -10.34
N TYR A 802 15.80 2.45 -10.77
CA TYR A 802 14.55 2.18 -11.47
C TYR A 802 13.81 1.05 -10.76
N THR A 803 12.50 1.13 -10.67
CA THR A 803 11.69 0.19 -9.88
C THR A 803 10.87 -0.69 -10.79
N ILE A 804 10.82 -1.98 -10.48
CA ILE A 804 9.84 -2.92 -11.01
C ILE A 804 9.02 -3.45 -9.83
N SER A 805 7.71 -3.48 -9.97
CA SER A 805 6.79 -4.03 -8.98
C SER A 805 5.67 -4.81 -9.65
N GLY A 806 4.97 -5.64 -8.89
CA GLY A 806 3.80 -6.35 -9.39
C GLY A 806 3.31 -7.41 -8.42
N ASN A 807 2.31 -8.16 -8.86
CA ASN A 807 1.72 -9.25 -8.13
C ASN A 807 1.75 -10.55 -8.95
N SER A 808 1.94 -11.68 -8.26
CA SER A 808 1.79 -13.02 -8.83
C SER A 808 0.48 -13.65 -8.36
N LYS A 809 -0.42 -14.02 -9.28
CA LYS A 809 -1.75 -14.56 -8.96
C LYS A 809 -2.01 -15.89 -9.66
N TYR A 810 -2.81 -16.74 -9.02
CA TYR A 810 -3.25 -18.02 -9.54
C TYR A 810 -4.68 -17.93 -10.06
N ASP A 811 -4.81 -18.04 -11.38
CA ASP A 811 -6.05 -18.04 -12.14
C ASP A 811 -6.66 -19.45 -12.13
N LEU A 812 -7.64 -19.64 -11.25
CA LEU A 812 -8.29 -20.93 -11.00
C LEU A 812 -9.38 -21.24 -12.03
N ASP A 813 -10.11 -20.22 -12.50
CA ASP A 813 -11.24 -20.38 -13.42
C ASP A 813 -10.87 -20.15 -14.91
N ASN A 814 -9.59 -19.84 -15.17
CA ASN A 814 -9.00 -19.55 -16.48
C ASN A 814 -9.64 -18.32 -17.14
N ASN A 815 -9.99 -17.30 -16.35
CA ASN A 815 -10.53 -16.03 -16.85
C ASN A 815 -9.45 -14.94 -17.02
N GLY A 816 -8.18 -15.25 -16.73
CA GLY A 816 -7.05 -14.33 -16.65
C GLY A 816 -6.92 -13.71 -15.26
N CYS A 817 -5.71 -13.42 -14.78
CA CYS A 817 -5.52 -12.99 -13.40
C CYS A 817 -6.18 -11.62 -13.10
N THR A 818 -7.27 -11.67 -12.33
CA THR A 818 -8.05 -10.56 -11.79
C THR A 818 -7.70 -10.26 -10.33
N ASP A 819 -8.34 -9.26 -9.72
CA ASP A 819 -8.23 -8.97 -8.29
C ASP A 819 -8.94 -9.98 -7.37
N ALA A 820 -9.80 -10.82 -7.93
CA ALA A 820 -10.47 -11.89 -7.19
C ALA A 820 -9.63 -13.18 -7.09
N ASP A 821 -8.58 -13.30 -7.90
CA ASP A 821 -7.74 -14.49 -7.96
C ASP A 821 -6.84 -14.65 -6.75
N LEU A 822 -6.52 -15.91 -6.46
CA LEU A 822 -5.73 -16.25 -5.28
C LEU A 822 -4.29 -15.75 -5.45
N PRO A 823 -3.71 -15.13 -4.41
CA PRO A 823 -2.28 -14.84 -4.41
C PRO A 823 -1.44 -16.08 -4.66
N PHE A 824 -0.45 -15.96 -5.55
CA PHE A 824 0.60 -16.96 -5.68
C PHE A 824 1.70 -16.66 -4.67
N ASP A 825 1.57 -17.32 -3.53
CA ASP A 825 2.46 -17.27 -2.38
C ASP A 825 3.93 -17.57 -2.74
N HIS A 826 4.85 -16.68 -2.35
CA HIS A 826 6.30 -16.83 -2.49
C HIS A 826 6.80 -17.15 -3.92
N MET A 827 6.25 -16.49 -4.94
CA MET A 827 6.75 -16.61 -6.33
C MET A 827 8.23 -16.21 -6.41
N LYS A 828 9.06 -17.05 -7.02
CA LYS A 828 10.46 -16.74 -7.29
C LYS A 828 10.59 -15.99 -8.61
N ILE A 829 11.34 -14.89 -8.61
CA ILE A 829 11.54 -14.01 -9.77
C ILE A 829 13.03 -13.74 -9.93
N ASN A 830 13.60 -14.11 -11.07
CA ASN A 830 14.99 -13.89 -11.41
C ASN A 830 15.15 -12.62 -12.25
N PHE A 831 16.13 -11.78 -11.92
CA PHE A 831 16.50 -10.56 -12.62
C PHE A 831 17.90 -10.74 -13.19
N ASN A 832 18.03 -10.82 -14.51
CA ASN A 832 19.30 -11.11 -15.18
C ASN A 832 19.69 -9.95 -16.11
N ASN A 833 20.85 -9.32 -15.89
CA ASN A 833 21.35 -8.23 -16.76
C ASN A 833 22.33 -8.70 -17.84
N GLY A 834 22.42 -10.00 -18.08
CA GLY A 834 23.39 -10.65 -18.97
C GLY A 834 24.72 -11.02 -18.33
N THR A 835 25.05 -10.47 -17.14
CA THR A 835 26.30 -10.75 -16.42
C THR A 835 26.08 -11.29 -15.01
N THR A 836 25.04 -10.82 -14.33
CA THR A 836 24.66 -11.23 -12.98
C THR A 836 23.18 -11.57 -12.95
N THR A 837 22.83 -12.53 -12.09
CA THR A 837 21.45 -12.88 -11.77
C THR A 837 21.23 -12.63 -10.29
N SER A 838 20.23 -11.83 -9.98
CA SER A 838 19.67 -11.71 -8.63
C SER A 838 18.28 -12.33 -8.61
N THR A 839 17.87 -12.81 -7.44
CA THR A 839 16.54 -13.42 -7.27
C THR A 839 15.80 -12.72 -6.15
N LEU A 840 14.53 -12.44 -6.38
CA LEU A 840 13.57 -12.05 -5.36
C LEU A 840 12.54 -13.18 -5.21
N ILE A 841 12.14 -13.47 -3.98
CA ILE A 841 10.96 -14.28 -3.71
C ILE A 841 9.92 -13.32 -3.14
N ALA A 842 8.76 -13.25 -3.81
CA ALA A 842 7.64 -12.41 -3.44
C ALA A 842 7.13 -12.74 -2.02
N ASN A 843 6.33 -11.85 -1.44
CA ASN A 843 5.71 -12.11 -0.15
C ASN A 843 4.56 -13.14 -0.27
N ALA A 844 3.93 -13.46 0.86
CA ALA A 844 2.82 -14.42 0.88
C ALA A 844 1.55 -13.95 0.16
N SER A 845 1.42 -12.65 -0.11
CA SER A 845 0.33 -12.05 -0.90
C SER A 845 0.68 -11.97 -2.39
N GLY A 846 1.79 -12.57 -2.83
CA GLY A 846 2.26 -12.56 -4.21
C GLY A 846 2.85 -11.23 -4.66
N GLU A 847 2.92 -10.23 -3.78
CA GLU A 847 3.45 -8.91 -4.10
C GLU A 847 4.96 -8.90 -4.08
N TYR A 848 5.53 -8.15 -5.02
CA TYR A 848 6.97 -7.96 -5.10
C TYR A 848 7.30 -6.55 -5.56
N GLN A 849 8.43 -6.04 -5.07
CA GLN A 849 9.06 -4.81 -5.52
C GLN A 849 10.57 -5.01 -5.55
N TYR A 850 11.20 -4.59 -6.64
CA TYR A 850 12.63 -4.70 -6.82
C TYR A 850 13.21 -3.45 -7.48
N HIS A 851 14.40 -3.06 -7.04
CA HIS A 851 15.08 -1.87 -7.55
C HIS A 851 16.30 -2.29 -8.38
N LEU A 852 16.38 -1.74 -9.58
CA LEU A 852 17.39 -2.00 -10.60
C LEU A 852 18.18 -0.73 -10.89
N LYS A 853 19.40 -0.91 -11.41
CA LYS A 853 20.20 0.19 -11.96
C LYS A 853 19.90 0.33 -13.44
N GLU A 854 20.52 1.33 -14.07
CA GLU A 854 20.47 1.49 -15.52
C GLU A 854 21.01 0.24 -16.22
N GLY A 855 20.34 -0.23 -17.28
CA GLY A 855 20.74 -1.42 -18.01
C GLY A 855 19.58 -2.19 -18.63
N ASN A 856 19.96 -3.29 -19.31
CA ASN A 856 19.04 -4.23 -19.94
C ASN A 856 18.89 -5.48 -19.06
N TYR A 857 17.66 -5.85 -18.74
CA TYR A 857 17.32 -6.94 -17.85
C TYR A 857 16.33 -7.91 -18.50
N THR A 858 16.53 -9.21 -18.28
CA THR A 858 15.53 -10.25 -18.51
C THR A 858 15.00 -10.73 -17.17
N ILE A 859 13.68 -10.66 -17.01
CA ILE A 859 12.97 -11.06 -15.80
C ILE A 859 12.29 -12.40 -16.04
N ASN A 860 12.52 -13.38 -15.17
CA ASN A 860 11.99 -14.73 -15.31
C ASN A 860 11.30 -15.20 -14.02
N PRO A 861 9.96 -15.32 -14.00
CA PRO A 861 9.24 -15.94 -12.89
C PRO A 861 9.44 -17.47 -12.90
N VAL A 862 9.47 -18.09 -11.72
CA VAL A 862 9.72 -19.53 -11.53
C VAL A 862 8.80 -20.08 -10.42
N ALA A 863 7.79 -20.86 -10.82
CA ALA A 863 6.92 -21.58 -9.89
C ALA A 863 7.67 -22.72 -9.17
N GLU A 864 7.26 -23.09 -7.94
CA GLU A 864 7.86 -24.20 -7.17
C GLU A 864 7.80 -25.55 -7.94
N ARG A 865 6.73 -25.76 -8.70
CA ARG A 865 6.49 -26.92 -9.55
C ARG A 865 6.21 -26.47 -10.98
N PRO A 866 7.24 -26.19 -11.79
CA PRO A 866 7.06 -25.72 -13.17
C PRO A 866 6.28 -26.71 -14.05
N ASP A 867 6.32 -28.01 -13.71
CA ASP A 867 5.57 -29.03 -14.43
C ASP A 867 4.06 -28.97 -14.14
N TYR A 868 3.66 -28.44 -12.97
CA TYR A 868 2.26 -28.34 -12.53
C TYR A 868 1.59 -27.03 -12.97
N PHE A 869 2.37 -26.01 -13.32
CA PHE A 869 1.87 -24.65 -13.49
C PHE A 869 2.50 -23.95 -14.70
N ASN A 870 1.67 -23.25 -15.47
CA ASN A 870 2.13 -22.35 -16.53
C ASN A 870 2.16 -20.91 -16.01
N VAL A 871 3.18 -20.14 -16.37
CA VAL A 871 3.31 -18.73 -15.98
C VAL A 871 3.27 -17.82 -17.21
N SER A 872 2.50 -16.75 -17.15
CA SER A 872 2.34 -15.75 -18.21
C SER A 872 2.52 -14.32 -17.67
N PRO A 873 3.39 -13.49 -18.26
CA PRO A 873 4.35 -13.85 -19.30
C PRO A 873 5.45 -14.78 -18.75
N THR A 874 6.02 -15.63 -19.60
CA THR A 874 7.11 -16.54 -19.22
C THR A 874 8.43 -15.81 -18.94
N ASN A 875 8.59 -14.61 -19.52
CA ASN A 875 9.71 -13.70 -19.27
C ASN A 875 9.35 -12.28 -19.73
N VAL A 876 10.09 -11.29 -19.23
CA VAL A 876 9.92 -9.87 -19.55
C VAL A 876 11.29 -9.23 -19.78
N SER A 877 11.43 -8.44 -20.84
CA SER A 877 12.66 -7.67 -21.11
C SER A 877 12.47 -6.21 -20.75
N LEU A 878 13.38 -5.68 -19.93
CA LEU A 878 13.33 -4.33 -19.40
C LEU A 878 14.60 -3.56 -19.80
N LEU A 879 14.46 -2.35 -20.33
CA LEU A 879 15.56 -1.46 -20.70
C LEU A 879 15.41 -0.09 -20.03
N PHE A 880 16.26 0.20 -19.04
CA PHE A 880 16.31 1.51 -18.38
C PHE A 880 17.55 2.28 -18.83
N PRO A 881 17.48 3.63 -18.98
CA PRO A 881 16.37 4.54 -18.66
C PRO A 881 15.27 4.68 -19.72
N GLU A 882 15.38 3.99 -20.85
CA GLU A 882 14.48 4.20 -22.00
C GLU A 882 13.01 3.93 -21.67
N MET A 883 12.75 3.05 -20.70
CA MET A 883 11.43 2.80 -20.14
C MET A 883 11.17 3.65 -18.89
N GLY A 884 9.92 4.05 -18.71
CA GLY A 884 9.47 4.72 -17.48
C GLY A 884 9.61 3.82 -16.25
N SER A 885 9.85 4.45 -15.09
CA SER A 885 9.93 3.79 -13.78
C SER A 885 8.93 4.45 -12.82
N PRO A 886 8.15 3.69 -12.03
CA PRO A 886 8.17 2.23 -11.91
C PRO A 886 7.56 1.50 -13.11
N VAL A 887 8.03 0.27 -13.37
CA VAL A 887 7.38 -0.68 -14.27
C VAL A 887 6.50 -1.61 -13.44
N LEU A 888 5.20 -1.60 -13.71
CA LEU A 888 4.28 -2.59 -13.15
C LEU A 888 4.27 -3.83 -14.05
N GLN A 889 4.56 -4.99 -13.47
CA GLN A 889 4.60 -6.26 -14.17
C GLN A 889 3.98 -7.36 -13.31
N ASP A 890 2.79 -7.82 -13.65
CA ASP A 890 2.16 -8.94 -12.96
C ASP A 890 2.53 -10.27 -13.62
N PHE A 891 2.45 -11.36 -12.87
CA PHE A 891 2.61 -12.72 -13.37
C PHE A 891 1.36 -13.53 -13.08
N CYS A 892 0.76 -14.09 -14.12
CA CYS A 892 -0.42 -14.92 -14.03
C CYS A 892 -0.07 -16.40 -14.12
N ILE A 893 -0.63 -17.20 -13.22
CA ILE A 893 -0.33 -18.63 -13.11
C ILE A 893 -1.61 -19.44 -13.34
N THR A 894 -1.56 -20.43 -14.22
CA THR A 894 -2.66 -21.36 -14.48
C THR A 894 -2.22 -22.80 -14.23
N ALA A 895 -3.15 -23.69 -13.89
CA ALA A 895 -2.86 -25.12 -13.78
C ALA A 895 -2.42 -25.73 -15.12
N ASN A 896 -1.46 -26.65 -15.06
CA ASN A 896 -1.09 -27.54 -16.16
C ASN A 896 -1.51 -28.97 -15.83
N GLY A 897 -2.81 -29.27 -15.92
CA GLY A 897 -3.34 -30.60 -15.61
C GLY A 897 -3.86 -30.74 -14.18
N GLN A 898 -4.08 -31.99 -13.76
CA GLN A 898 -4.62 -32.35 -12.44
C GLN A 898 -3.54 -33.05 -11.65
N HIS A 899 -3.05 -32.39 -10.62
CA HIS A 899 -1.93 -32.82 -9.79
C HIS A 899 -2.33 -32.68 -8.32
N PRO A 900 -2.91 -33.69 -7.68
CA PRO A 900 -3.20 -33.66 -6.24
C PRO A 900 -1.89 -33.77 -5.44
N ASP A 901 -1.58 -32.77 -4.63
CA ASP A 901 -0.32 -32.69 -3.87
C ASP A 901 -0.54 -31.86 -2.58
N LEU A 902 -0.38 -32.48 -1.41
CA LEU A 902 -0.48 -31.86 -0.10
C LEU A 902 0.89 -31.85 0.59
N ASP A 903 1.11 -30.91 1.52
CA ASP A 903 2.36 -30.79 2.28
C ASP A 903 2.00 -30.38 3.70
N ILE A 904 2.66 -30.98 4.69
CA ILE A 904 2.50 -30.63 6.09
C ILE A 904 3.87 -30.46 6.75
N THR A 905 4.00 -29.43 7.57
CA THR A 905 5.19 -29.13 8.36
C THR A 905 4.80 -28.79 9.80
N LEU A 906 5.54 -29.30 10.78
CA LEU A 906 5.37 -28.94 12.19
C LEU A 906 6.47 -27.95 12.60
N VAL A 907 6.06 -26.73 12.96
CA VAL A 907 6.96 -25.63 13.33
C VAL A 907 6.97 -25.46 14.86
N PRO A 908 8.10 -25.66 15.55
CA PRO A 908 8.21 -25.37 16.98
C PRO A 908 8.35 -23.85 17.22
N VAL A 909 7.23 -23.18 17.50
CA VAL A 909 7.20 -21.73 17.79
C VAL A 909 7.98 -21.42 19.06
N SER A 910 7.82 -22.23 20.11
CA SER A 910 8.58 -22.09 21.35
C SER A 910 9.40 -23.34 21.69
N ASN A 911 10.42 -23.16 22.53
CA ASN A 911 11.27 -24.25 22.97
C ASN A 911 10.54 -25.25 23.89
N GLY A 912 10.90 -26.52 23.74
CA GLY A 912 10.43 -27.58 24.61
C GLY A 912 11.19 -27.62 25.93
N MET A 913 10.70 -26.91 26.95
CA MET A 913 11.30 -26.89 28.29
C MET A 913 10.50 -27.72 29.30
N ALA A 914 11.21 -28.52 30.10
CA ALA A 914 10.59 -29.36 31.12
C ALA A 914 9.78 -28.54 32.12
N GLY A 915 8.49 -28.87 32.29
CA GLY A 915 7.54 -28.19 33.17
C GLY A 915 6.81 -26.99 32.56
N PHE A 916 7.13 -26.61 31.33
CA PHE A 916 6.52 -25.47 30.63
C PHE A 916 5.64 -25.91 29.46
N VAL A 917 4.82 -24.99 28.97
CA VAL A 917 4.00 -25.19 27.76
C VAL A 917 4.83 -24.80 26.54
N ALA A 918 5.02 -25.74 25.63
CA ALA A 918 5.57 -25.51 24.31
C ALA A 918 4.45 -25.26 23.30
N THR A 919 4.66 -24.32 22.39
CA THR A 919 3.72 -23.97 21.32
C THR A 919 4.30 -24.45 19.99
N TYR A 920 3.47 -25.13 19.21
CA TYR A 920 3.78 -25.61 17.87
C TYR A 920 2.76 -25.08 16.88
N LYS A 921 3.17 -24.85 15.64
CA LYS A 921 2.30 -24.49 14.53
C LYS A 921 2.38 -25.58 13.47
N LEU A 922 1.29 -26.30 13.26
CA LEU A 922 1.13 -27.19 12.11
C LEU A 922 0.77 -26.33 10.91
N VAL A 923 1.64 -26.27 9.91
CA VAL A 923 1.40 -25.58 8.64
C VAL A 923 1.11 -26.64 7.60
N TYR A 924 -0.02 -26.52 6.90
CA TYR A 924 -0.37 -27.44 5.83
C TYR A 924 -0.81 -26.67 4.59
N LYS A 925 -0.36 -27.14 3.43
CA LYS A 925 -0.51 -26.46 2.15
C LYS A 925 -0.98 -27.44 1.08
N ASN A 926 -1.78 -26.94 0.16
CA ASN A 926 -2.05 -27.64 -1.09
C ASN A 926 -1.10 -27.12 -2.17
N LYS A 927 -0.15 -27.94 -2.60
CA LYS A 927 0.83 -27.61 -3.65
C LYS A 927 0.37 -28.08 -5.03
N GLY A 928 -0.73 -28.81 -5.05
CA GLY A 928 -1.35 -29.35 -6.24
C GLY A 928 -2.27 -28.36 -6.95
N THR A 929 -2.81 -28.79 -8.08
CA THR A 929 -3.79 -28.01 -8.87
C THR A 929 -5.24 -28.32 -8.49
N ASN A 930 -5.48 -29.32 -7.64
CA ASN A 930 -6.80 -29.78 -7.23
C ASN A 930 -7.18 -29.25 -5.86
N THR A 931 -8.42 -28.73 -5.68
CA THR A 931 -8.95 -28.45 -4.33
C THR A 931 -9.16 -29.76 -3.56
N GLN A 932 -8.64 -29.85 -2.34
CA GLN A 932 -8.65 -31.11 -1.55
C GLN A 932 -9.31 -30.92 -0.18
N SER A 933 -9.91 -31.99 0.33
CA SER A 933 -10.44 -32.10 1.69
C SER A 933 -9.95 -33.39 2.31
N GLY A 934 -9.75 -33.41 3.62
CA GLY A 934 -9.08 -34.52 4.26
C GLY A 934 -8.91 -34.37 5.76
N THR A 935 -7.96 -35.11 6.31
CA THR A 935 -7.67 -35.16 7.74
C THR A 935 -6.22 -34.87 8.03
N ILE A 936 -5.98 -34.19 9.16
CA ILE A 936 -4.67 -33.96 9.73
C ILE A 936 -4.62 -34.69 11.06
N VAL A 937 -3.51 -35.37 11.33
CA VAL A 937 -3.24 -36.05 12.59
C VAL A 937 -1.88 -35.60 13.11
N LEU A 938 -1.83 -35.21 14.38
CA LEU A 938 -0.58 -35.03 15.11
C LEU A 938 -0.48 -36.08 16.21
N ASN A 939 0.53 -36.93 16.11
CA ASN A 939 0.90 -37.88 17.15
C ASN A 939 1.97 -37.26 18.05
N TYR A 940 1.82 -37.44 19.36
CA TYR A 940 2.71 -36.92 20.40
C TYR A 940 2.86 -37.95 21.53
N GLN A 941 3.98 -37.91 22.27
CA GLN A 941 4.27 -38.86 23.34
C GLN A 941 3.57 -38.47 24.64
N ASN A 942 2.34 -38.96 24.83
CA ASN A 942 1.51 -38.62 26.00
C ASN A 942 1.99 -39.22 27.33
N GLU A 943 3.02 -40.07 27.31
CA GLU A 943 3.69 -40.55 28.52
C GLU A 943 4.59 -39.49 29.16
N ILE A 944 5.09 -38.53 28.36
CA ILE A 944 6.04 -37.49 28.78
C ILE A 944 5.56 -36.06 28.48
N THR A 945 4.36 -35.91 27.92
CA THR A 945 3.75 -34.62 27.59
C THR A 945 2.23 -34.64 27.75
N ASP A 946 1.64 -33.47 28.01
CA ASP A 946 0.19 -33.27 28.10
C ASP A 946 -0.28 -32.31 27.00
N PHE A 947 -1.32 -32.68 26.25
CA PHE A 947 -2.01 -31.72 25.37
C PHE A 947 -2.74 -30.67 26.21
N VAL A 948 -2.58 -29.39 25.86
CA VAL A 948 -3.20 -28.26 26.57
C VAL A 948 -4.35 -27.67 25.77
N SER A 949 -4.10 -27.25 24.53
CA SER A 949 -5.11 -26.62 23.67
C SER A 949 -4.68 -26.63 22.20
N ALA A 950 -5.63 -26.45 21.29
CA ALA A 950 -5.34 -26.13 19.89
C ALA A 950 -6.33 -25.10 19.34
N ASP A 951 -5.88 -24.34 18.35
CA ASP A 951 -6.68 -23.38 17.58
C ASP A 951 -6.37 -23.55 16.08
N PRO A 952 -7.34 -23.97 15.24
CA PRO A 952 -8.73 -24.32 15.57
C PRO A 952 -8.87 -25.54 16.49
N ALA A 953 -10.05 -25.67 17.11
CA ALA A 953 -10.37 -26.76 18.02
C ALA A 953 -10.27 -28.14 17.33
N ILE A 954 -9.83 -29.15 18.10
CA ILE A 954 -9.63 -30.53 17.62
C ILE A 954 -10.97 -31.20 17.23
N SER A 955 -10.95 -32.01 16.17
CA SER A 955 -12.08 -32.89 15.80
C SER A 955 -12.15 -34.10 16.73
N THR A 956 -11.02 -34.78 16.96
CA THR A 956 -10.93 -35.98 17.80
C THR A 956 -9.72 -35.94 18.71
N LEU A 957 -9.91 -36.36 19.97
CA LEU A 957 -8.85 -36.58 20.95
C LEU A 957 -8.66 -38.08 21.18
N GLY A 958 -7.49 -38.61 20.83
CA GLY A 958 -7.03 -39.95 21.15
C GLY A 958 -5.93 -39.94 22.23
N SER A 959 -5.52 -41.13 22.67
CA SER A 959 -4.35 -41.29 23.55
C SER A 959 -3.07 -41.07 22.74
N GLY A 960 -2.41 -39.93 22.90
CA GLY A 960 -1.17 -39.60 22.17
C GLY A 960 -1.39 -39.20 20.71
N SER A 961 -2.62 -38.85 20.33
CA SER A 961 -2.97 -38.46 18.97
C SER A 961 -4.13 -37.45 18.97
N ILE A 962 -3.99 -36.36 18.22
CA ILE A 962 -5.03 -35.36 18.01
C ILE A 962 -5.26 -35.16 16.51
N SER A 963 -6.51 -34.95 16.10
CA SER A 963 -6.84 -34.80 14.67
C SER A 963 -7.80 -33.66 14.38
N TRP A 964 -7.74 -33.17 13.14
CA TRP A 964 -8.60 -32.16 12.55
C TRP A 964 -9.06 -32.60 11.17
N ASP A 965 -10.27 -32.20 10.80
CA ASP A 965 -10.75 -32.30 9.42
C ASP A 965 -10.58 -30.96 8.73
N PHE A 966 -10.10 -30.96 7.49
CA PHE A 966 -10.05 -29.77 6.65
C PHE A 966 -10.90 -29.97 5.39
N ALA A 967 -11.60 -28.92 4.98
CA ALA A 967 -12.42 -28.91 3.79
C ALA A 967 -12.00 -27.80 2.84
N ASN A 968 -12.12 -28.06 1.54
CA ASN A 968 -11.90 -27.11 0.45
C ASN A 968 -10.58 -26.34 0.57
N LEU A 969 -9.47 -27.05 0.81
CA LEU A 969 -8.14 -26.47 0.74
C LEU A 969 -7.78 -26.26 -0.73
N LYS A 970 -7.87 -25.02 -1.21
CA LYS A 970 -7.65 -24.64 -2.61
C LYS A 970 -6.16 -24.76 -2.98
N PRO A 971 -5.81 -24.90 -4.27
CA PRO A 971 -4.41 -24.79 -4.71
C PRO A 971 -3.73 -23.55 -4.13
N PHE A 972 -2.49 -23.71 -3.67
CA PHE A 972 -1.67 -22.70 -2.99
C PHE A 972 -2.17 -22.17 -1.66
N GLU A 973 -3.36 -22.57 -1.23
CA GLU A 973 -3.87 -22.21 0.08
C GLU A 973 -3.03 -22.88 1.16
N THR A 974 -2.49 -22.06 2.05
CA THR A 974 -1.79 -22.48 3.26
C THR A 974 -2.67 -22.18 4.46
N ARG A 975 -2.86 -23.16 5.34
CA ARG A 975 -3.55 -23.00 6.62
C ARG A 975 -2.65 -23.46 7.75
N SER A 976 -2.94 -23.01 8.96
CA SER A 976 -2.19 -23.43 10.13
C SER A 976 -3.06 -23.74 11.35
N ILE A 977 -2.56 -24.62 12.21
CA ILE A 977 -3.15 -24.95 13.51
C ILE A 977 -2.10 -24.70 14.60
N LEU A 978 -2.41 -23.86 15.57
CA LEU A 978 -1.58 -23.66 16.76
C LEU A 978 -1.92 -24.73 17.80
N VAL A 979 -0.90 -25.42 18.32
CA VAL A 979 -1.03 -26.51 19.28
C VAL A 979 -0.16 -26.20 20.49
N LYS A 980 -0.72 -26.26 21.69
CA LYS A 980 0.00 -26.09 22.96
C LYS A 980 0.11 -27.43 23.68
N ILE A 981 1.34 -27.82 24.01
CA ILE A 981 1.66 -29.08 24.68
C ILE A 981 2.55 -28.76 25.89
N ARG A 982 2.14 -29.21 27.08
CA ARG A 982 2.94 -29.10 28.30
C ARG A 982 3.92 -30.26 28.37
N ILE A 983 5.18 -29.95 28.61
CA ILE A 983 6.22 -30.97 28.81
C ILE A 983 6.31 -31.29 30.29
N HIS A 984 6.37 -32.57 30.65
CA HIS A 984 6.38 -33.00 32.05
C HIS A 984 7.55 -32.40 32.85
N ALA A 985 7.23 -31.84 34.00
CA ALA A 985 8.16 -31.29 34.98
C ALA A 985 8.91 -32.41 35.72
N PRO A 986 10.02 -32.09 36.41
CA PRO A 986 10.70 -33.03 37.31
C PRO A 986 9.83 -33.66 38.40
N THR A 987 8.67 -33.05 38.69
CA THR A 987 7.71 -33.49 39.71
C THR A 987 6.60 -34.39 39.16
N ASP A 988 6.48 -34.53 37.83
CA ASP A 988 5.48 -35.40 37.21
C ASP A 988 5.92 -36.88 37.25
N PRO A 989 5.00 -37.85 37.09
CA PRO A 989 5.31 -39.29 37.22
C PRO A 989 6.38 -39.80 36.25
N MET A 990 6.46 -39.22 35.06
CA MET A 990 7.48 -39.48 34.04
C MET A 990 8.11 -38.14 33.61
N PRO A 991 9.13 -37.68 34.35
CA PRO A 991 9.72 -36.37 34.13
C PRO A 991 10.60 -36.34 32.87
N VAL A 992 10.58 -35.21 32.17
CA VAL A 992 11.50 -34.92 31.06
C VAL A 992 12.72 -34.19 31.60
N THR A 993 13.91 -34.63 31.20
CA THR A 993 15.18 -33.96 31.52
C THR A 993 15.76 -33.30 30.28
N ALA A 994 16.63 -32.30 30.45
CA ALA A 994 17.35 -31.72 29.32
C ALA A 994 18.13 -32.82 28.56
N GLY A 995 18.04 -32.80 27.23
CA GLY A 995 18.59 -33.82 26.34
C GLY A 995 17.63 -34.98 25.99
N THR A 996 16.47 -35.08 26.65
CA THR A 996 15.42 -36.04 26.27
C THR A 996 14.88 -35.70 24.89
N ILE A 997 14.72 -36.69 24.01
CA ILE A 997 14.09 -36.51 22.69
C ILE A 997 12.58 -36.70 22.85
N ILE A 998 11.83 -35.69 22.40
CA ILE A 998 10.37 -35.70 22.31
C ILE A 998 10.01 -35.84 20.83
N GLU A 999 9.28 -36.90 20.51
CA GLU A 999 8.95 -37.25 19.13
C GLU A 999 7.52 -36.84 18.77
N TYR A 1000 7.40 -36.16 17.64
CA TYR A 1000 6.14 -35.77 17.04
C TYR A 1000 6.07 -36.30 15.60
N ALA A 1001 4.87 -36.71 15.18
CA ALA A 1001 4.61 -37.06 13.80
C ALA A 1001 3.30 -36.42 13.35
N ALA A 1002 3.40 -35.48 12.41
CA ALA A 1002 2.26 -34.88 11.74
C ALA A 1002 2.02 -35.61 10.42
N THR A 1003 0.75 -35.89 10.10
CA THR A 1003 0.36 -36.49 8.83
C THR A 1003 -0.86 -35.79 8.27
N ILE A 1004 -0.89 -35.56 6.96
CA ILE A 1004 -2.05 -35.09 6.22
C ILE A 1004 -2.47 -36.16 5.21
N ALA A 1005 -3.77 -36.35 5.03
CA ALA A 1005 -4.31 -37.30 4.05
C ALA A 1005 -5.59 -36.76 3.43
N SER A 1006 -5.80 -37.03 2.14
CA SER A 1006 -7.05 -36.75 1.42
C SER A 1006 -7.57 -38.03 0.75
N ALA A 1007 -8.77 -37.95 0.16
CA ALA A 1007 -9.33 -39.05 -0.62
C ALA A 1007 -8.66 -39.22 -2.01
N MET A 1008 -7.88 -38.24 -2.46
CA MET A 1008 -7.18 -38.27 -3.75
C MET A 1008 -5.80 -38.91 -3.61
N ALA A 1009 -5.32 -39.55 -4.68
CA ALA A 1009 -3.97 -40.10 -4.71
C ALA A 1009 -2.97 -38.96 -4.90
N ASP A 1010 -2.22 -38.68 -3.84
CA ASP A 1010 -1.18 -37.65 -3.80
C ASP A 1010 0.04 -38.03 -4.66
N GLU A 1011 0.58 -37.07 -5.42
CA GLU A 1011 1.74 -37.28 -6.30
C GLU A 1011 3.10 -37.22 -5.59
N THR A 1012 3.20 -36.51 -4.45
CA THR A 1012 4.41 -36.41 -3.62
C THR A 1012 4.17 -36.96 -2.20
N PRO A 1013 3.74 -38.21 -1.99
CA PRO A 1013 3.26 -38.69 -0.69
C PRO A 1013 4.30 -38.67 0.47
N LEU A 1014 5.56 -38.32 0.21
CA LEU A 1014 6.62 -38.14 1.21
C LEU A 1014 6.51 -36.82 1.99
N ASP A 1015 5.95 -35.74 1.43
CA ASP A 1015 5.75 -34.46 2.15
C ASP A 1015 4.38 -34.38 2.86
N ASN A 1016 3.57 -35.43 2.73
CA ASN A 1016 2.36 -35.66 3.53
C ASN A 1016 2.62 -36.07 4.98
N THR A 1017 3.88 -36.31 5.34
CA THR A 1017 4.26 -36.68 6.71
C THR A 1017 5.46 -35.88 7.16
N PHE A 1018 5.38 -35.32 8.36
CA PHE A 1018 6.50 -34.59 8.97
C PHE A 1018 6.86 -35.23 10.31
N GLN A 1019 8.10 -35.68 10.42
CA GLN A 1019 8.65 -36.20 11.68
C GLN A 1019 9.51 -35.13 12.32
N PHE A 1020 9.21 -34.80 13.57
CA PHE A 1020 9.96 -33.82 14.33
C PHE A 1020 10.48 -34.42 15.63
N ARG A 1021 11.78 -34.30 15.86
CA ARG A 1021 12.45 -34.83 17.05
C ARG A 1021 13.01 -33.66 17.86
N GLN A 1022 12.22 -33.15 18.78
CA GLN A 1022 12.63 -32.03 19.63
C GLN A 1022 13.53 -32.53 20.75
N THR A 1023 14.68 -31.88 20.94
CA THR A 1023 15.45 -32.10 22.18
C THR A 1023 14.89 -31.18 23.25
N ALA A 1024 14.52 -31.75 24.41
CA ALA A 1024 14.13 -30.95 25.56
C ALA A 1024 15.35 -30.14 26.04
N VAL A 1025 15.19 -28.83 26.18
CA VAL A 1025 16.28 -27.91 26.53
C VAL A 1025 16.01 -27.21 27.85
N ASN A 1026 17.09 -26.71 28.48
CA ASN A 1026 16.99 -25.68 29.52
C ASN A 1026 16.97 -24.29 28.86
N SER A 1027 16.87 -23.21 29.64
CA SER A 1027 16.97 -21.83 29.14
C SER A 1027 18.16 -21.69 28.16
N PHE A 1028 17.85 -21.47 26.88
CA PHE A 1028 18.80 -21.38 25.77
C PHE A 1028 18.75 -19.97 25.17
N ASP A 1029 19.65 -19.68 24.23
CA ASP A 1029 19.60 -18.45 23.43
C ASP A 1029 18.32 -18.44 22.57
N PRO A 1030 17.45 -17.42 22.69
CA PRO A 1030 16.21 -17.34 21.92
C PRO A 1030 16.44 -17.03 20.42
N ASN A 1031 17.64 -16.60 20.04
CA ASN A 1031 18.04 -16.37 18.65
C ASN A 1031 18.82 -17.58 18.12
N ASP A 1032 18.12 -18.54 17.53
CA ASP A 1032 18.71 -19.83 17.13
C ASP A 1032 18.33 -20.24 15.71
N LYS A 1033 19.13 -21.16 15.17
CA LYS A 1033 18.89 -21.84 13.90
C LYS A 1033 18.87 -23.33 14.14
N THR A 1034 17.84 -23.98 13.62
CA THR A 1034 17.61 -25.41 13.81
C THR A 1034 17.27 -26.07 12.48
N CYS A 1035 17.95 -27.18 12.18
CA CYS A 1035 17.56 -28.13 11.13
C CYS A 1035 16.49 -29.06 11.70
N LEU A 1036 15.28 -29.03 11.16
CA LEU A 1036 14.13 -29.73 11.75
C LEU A 1036 14.20 -31.25 11.59
N GLU A 1037 14.96 -31.75 10.62
CA GLU A 1037 15.27 -33.18 10.46
C GLU A 1037 16.27 -33.70 11.51
N GLY A 1038 16.88 -32.80 12.29
CA GLY A 1038 17.76 -33.12 13.40
C GLY A 1038 19.24 -33.25 13.04
N THR A 1039 20.05 -33.73 13.99
CA THR A 1039 21.52 -33.78 13.87
C THR A 1039 22.02 -34.95 13.02
N LYS A 1040 21.15 -35.90 12.69
CA LYS A 1040 21.46 -37.05 11.82
C LYS A 1040 20.30 -37.34 10.89
N ILE A 1041 20.60 -37.44 9.61
CA ILE A 1041 19.64 -37.86 8.58
C ILE A 1041 20.14 -39.12 7.88
N SER A 1042 19.22 -39.89 7.31
CA SER A 1042 19.54 -41.12 6.59
C SER A 1042 20.14 -40.83 5.20
N PRO A 1043 20.89 -41.78 4.59
CA PRO A 1043 21.56 -41.57 3.31
C PRO A 1043 20.63 -41.25 2.13
N ASP A 1044 19.36 -41.65 2.20
CA ASP A 1044 18.32 -41.36 1.20
C ASP A 1044 17.85 -39.89 1.21
N MET A 1045 18.25 -39.08 2.20
CA MET A 1045 17.99 -37.64 2.25
C MET A 1045 18.96 -36.81 1.38
N ALA A 1046 20.00 -37.43 0.81
CA ALA A 1046 20.85 -36.76 -0.18
C ALA A 1046 20.03 -36.42 -1.45
N GLY A 1047 20.08 -35.15 -1.88
CA GLY A 1047 19.24 -34.66 -2.98
C GLY A 1047 17.80 -34.31 -2.58
N LYS A 1048 17.44 -34.41 -1.29
CA LYS A 1048 16.11 -34.12 -0.75
C LYS A 1048 16.08 -32.83 0.06
N TYR A 1049 14.88 -32.33 0.33
CA TYR A 1049 14.68 -31.13 1.12
C TYR A 1049 15.03 -31.38 2.59
N VAL A 1050 15.65 -30.37 3.20
CA VAL A 1050 15.75 -30.19 4.64
C VAL A 1050 15.14 -28.84 5.02
N HIS A 1051 14.60 -28.72 6.22
CA HIS A 1051 13.91 -27.53 6.72
C HIS A 1051 14.74 -26.82 7.77
N TYR A 1052 14.89 -25.51 7.61
CA TYR A 1052 15.56 -24.64 8.54
C TYR A 1052 14.56 -23.68 9.16
N LEU A 1053 14.55 -23.66 10.48
CA LEU A 1053 13.88 -22.65 11.29
C LEU A 1053 14.93 -21.72 11.87
N ILE A 1054 14.78 -20.41 11.66
CA ILE A 1054 15.55 -19.37 12.34
C ILE A 1054 14.58 -18.59 13.20
N ARG A 1055 14.82 -18.56 14.51
CA ARG A 1055 14.06 -17.74 15.46
C ARG A 1055 14.88 -16.54 15.87
N PHE A 1056 14.18 -15.45 16.16
CA PHE A 1056 14.77 -14.22 16.62
C PHE A 1056 13.89 -13.58 17.69
N GLU A 1057 14.51 -12.93 18.65
CA GLU A 1057 13.84 -12.22 19.74
C GLU A 1057 14.49 -10.85 19.93
N ASN A 1058 13.66 -9.80 19.92
CA ASN A 1058 14.11 -8.45 20.23
C ASN A 1058 14.30 -8.29 21.75
N THR A 1059 15.54 -8.47 22.18
CA THR A 1059 15.99 -8.24 23.56
C THR A 1059 16.48 -6.82 23.81
N GLY A 1060 16.21 -5.91 22.86
CA GLY A 1060 16.56 -4.50 22.94
C GLY A 1060 15.71 -3.72 23.95
N THR A 1061 15.85 -2.40 23.97
CA THR A 1061 15.08 -1.49 24.85
C THR A 1061 14.03 -0.66 24.10
N ALA A 1062 13.84 -0.94 22.80
CA ALA A 1062 12.92 -0.26 21.90
C ALA A 1062 12.44 -1.21 20.80
N ASN A 1063 11.33 -0.88 20.14
CA ASN A 1063 10.81 -1.69 19.03
C ASN A 1063 11.80 -1.66 17.86
N ALA A 1064 12.07 -2.83 17.29
CA ALA A 1064 12.88 -2.95 16.08
C ALA A 1064 12.00 -2.70 14.85
N GLN A 1065 12.32 -1.70 14.05
CA GLN A 1065 11.50 -1.37 12.88
C GLN A 1065 11.70 -2.39 11.78
N ASN A 1066 12.95 -2.75 11.51
CA ASN A 1066 13.36 -3.66 10.44
C ASN A 1066 14.21 -4.81 10.99
N ILE A 1067 13.98 -6.00 10.44
CA ILE A 1067 14.79 -7.18 10.74
C ILE A 1067 15.30 -7.80 9.44
N VAL A 1068 16.59 -8.07 9.38
CA VAL A 1068 17.19 -8.80 8.26
C VAL A 1068 17.85 -10.07 8.78
N VAL A 1069 17.37 -11.23 8.33
CA VAL A 1069 18.02 -12.52 8.59
C VAL A 1069 18.89 -12.85 7.38
N LYS A 1070 20.21 -12.71 7.53
CA LYS A 1070 21.20 -13.01 6.49
C LYS A 1070 21.77 -14.42 6.69
N ASP A 1071 21.71 -15.22 5.65
CA ASP A 1071 22.15 -16.62 5.62
C ASP A 1071 23.07 -16.85 4.41
N LEU A 1072 24.30 -17.33 4.67
CA LEU A 1072 25.27 -17.65 3.62
C LEU A 1072 25.22 -19.15 3.34
N ILE A 1073 24.64 -19.52 2.20
CA ILE A 1073 24.44 -20.92 1.84
C ILE A 1073 25.71 -21.51 1.25
N ASP A 1074 26.11 -22.68 1.74
CA ASP A 1074 27.18 -23.48 1.13
C ASP A 1074 26.64 -24.18 -0.13
N THR A 1075 26.95 -23.63 -1.29
CA THR A 1075 26.49 -24.14 -2.59
C THR A 1075 27.15 -25.46 -2.99
N GLU A 1076 28.19 -25.92 -2.29
CA GLU A 1076 28.72 -27.28 -2.48
C GLU A 1076 27.80 -28.32 -1.82
N LYS A 1077 27.14 -27.93 -0.71
CA LYS A 1077 26.25 -28.80 0.07
C LYS A 1077 24.78 -28.67 -0.28
N PHE A 1078 24.37 -27.53 -0.84
CA PHE A 1078 22.98 -27.22 -1.15
C PHE A 1078 22.78 -26.68 -2.56
N ASP A 1079 21.62 -26.96 -3.15
CA ASP A 1079 21.17 -26.31 -4.38
C ASP A 1079 20.42 -25.01 -4.03
N ILE A 1080 21.07 -23.86 -4.18
CA ILE A 1080 20.49 -22.55 -3.86
C ILE A 1080 19.23 -22.24 -4.68
N ASN A 1081 19.13 -22.74 -5.91
CA ASN A 1081 17.96 -22.49 -6.76
C ASN A 1081 16.73 -23.24 -6.25
N SER A 1082 16.92 -24.26 -5.40
CA SER A 1082 15.83 -25.02 -4.79
C SER A 1082 15.24 -24.37 -3.53
N LEU A 1083 15.82 -23.26 -3.04
CA LEU A 1083 15.37 -22.57 -1.83
C LEU A 1083 13.92 -22.09 -2.01
N ILE A 1084 13.09 -22.41 -1.02
CA ILE A 1084 11.69 -22.00 -0.93
C ILE A 1084 11.47 -21.39 0.46
N SER A 1085 10.87 -20.21 0.49
CA SER A 1085 10.39 -19.59 1.72
C SER A 1085 9.04 -20.21 2.05
N ASN A 1086 8.90 -20.84 3.22
CA ASN A 1086 7.69 -21.57 3.57
C ASN A 1086 6.74 -20.70 4.41
N ASP A 1087 7.25 -20.06 5.46
CA ASP A 1087 6.43 -19.36 6.45
C ASP A 1087 7.29 -18.41 7.30
N GLY A 1088 6.67 -17.42 7.92
CA GLY A 1088 7.33 -16.50 8.86
C GLY A 1088 6.33 -15.90 9.84
N SER A 1089 6.84 -15.32 10.93
CA SER A 1089 5.97 -14.69 11.94
C SER A 1089 5.34 -13.37 11.48
N HIS A 1090 5.95 -12.72 10.50
CA HIS A 1090 5.53 -11.43 9.93
C HIS A 1090 5.71 -11.45 8.41
N PRO A 1091 5.12 -10.52 7.63
CA PRO A 1091 5.40 -10.40 6.21
C PRO A 1091 6.89 -10.14 5.95
N PHE A 1092 7.46 -10.84 4.97
CA PHE A 1092 8.84 -10.66 4.53
C PHE A 1092 8.96 -10.91 3.03
N VAL A 1093 10.07 -10.45 2.47
CA VAL A 1093 10.55 -10.84 1.14
C VAL A 1093 11.92 -11.50 1.28
N THR A 1094 12.27 -12.37 0.32
CA THR A 1094 13.59 -13.02 0.31
C THR A 1094 14.40 -12.55 -0.88
N LYS A 1095 15.57 -11.97 -0.63
CA LYS A 1095 16.53 -11.60 -1.67
C LYS A 1095 17.67 -12.62 -1.70
N ILE A 1096 17.98 -13.15 -2.88
CA ILE A 1096 19.18 -13.96 -3.12
C ILE A 1096 20.10 -13.17 -4.05
N SER A 1097 21.33 -12.94 -3.60
CA SER A 1097 22.34 -12.18 -4.35
C SER A 1097 23.73 -12.78 -4.17
N ASN A 1098 24.67 -12.36 -5.02
CA ASN A 1098 26.05 -12.85 -5.02
C ASN A 1098 26.19 -14.39 -5.09
N GLY A 1099 25.18 -15.08 -5.66
CA GLY A 1099 25.17 -16.53 -5.85
C GLY A 1099 24.85 -17.38 -4.62
N ASN A 1100 25.09 -16.88 -3.40
CA ASN A 1100 24.90 -17.67 -2.17
C ASN A 1100 24.40 -16.89 -0.94
N LYS A 1101 24.21 -15.57 -1.04
CA LYS A 1101 23.73 -14.73 0.06
C LYS A 1101 22.21 -14.67 0.01
N VAL A 1102 21.55 -15.21 1.04
CA VAL A 1102 20.10 -15.16 1.22
C VAL A 1102 19.78 -14.16 2.32
N GLU A 1103 18.85 -13.26 2.07
CA GLU A 1103 18.42 -12.22 3.01
C GLU A 1103 16.89 -12.27 3.11
N PHE A 1104 16.38 -12.65 4.28
CA PHE A 1104 14.96 -12.53 4.62
C PHE A 1104 14.74 -11.16 5.25
N ILE A 1105 13.96 -10.30 4.58
CA ILE A 1105 13.81 -8.88 4.93
C ILE A 1105 12.40 -8.65 5.46
N PHE A 1106 12.31 -8.33 6.75
CA PHE A 1106 11.10 -7.93 7.45
C PHE A 1106 11.12 -6.41 7.60
N GLU A 1107 10.36 -5.71 6.76
CA GLU A 1107 10.34 -4.25 6.73
C GLU A 1107 9.17 -3.69 7.53
N ASN A 1108 9.43 -2.68 8.38
CA ASN A 1108 8.44 -1.94 9.16
C ASN A 1108 7.52 -2.79 10.05
N ILE A 1109 7.99 -3.95 10.50
CA ILE A 1109 7.20 -4.84 11.37
C ILE A 1109 7.03 -4.28 12.80
N ASN A 1110 7.89 -3.34 13.20
CA ASN A 1110 7.87 -2.69 14.52
C ASN A 1110 7.87 -3.70 15.68
N LEU A 1111 8.71 -4.74 15.59
CA LEU A 1111 8.76 -5.85 16.54
C LEU A 1111 9.00 -5.30 17.96
N PRO A 1112 8.05 -5.49 18.90
CA PRO A 1112 8.15 -4.99 20.26
C PRO A 1112 9.38 -5.51 21.01
N PHE A 1113 9.71 -4.88 22.12
CA PHE A 1113 10.75 -5.33 23.06
C PHE A 1113 10.18 -5.88 24.37
N ASP A 1114 8.85 -5.97 24.49
CA ASP A 1114 8.21 -6.59 25.65
C ASP A 1114 8.26 -8.12 25.55
N ASP A 1115 8.56 -8.76 26.68
CA ASP A 1115 8.74 -10.23 26.80
C ASP A 1115 7.57 -11.08 26.27
N ALA A 1116 6.40 -10.50 26.00
CA ALA A 1116 5.23 -11.23 25.54
C ALA A 1116 5.09 -11.29 24.01
N ASN A 1117 5.67 -10.36 23.27
CA ASN A 1117 5.44 -10.19 21.82
C ASN A 1117 6.70 -9.82 21.02
N ASN A 1118 7.88 -9.99 21.62
CA ASN A 1118 9.17 -9.61 21.02
C ASN A 1118 9.80 -10.71 20.15
N ASP A 1119 9.07 -11.79 19.86
CA ASP A 1119 9.55 -12.96 19.16
C ASP A 1119 9.14 -13.00 17.69
N GLY A 1120 9.97 -13.65 16.88
CA GLY A 1120 9.68 -13.92 15.48
C GLY A 1120 10.52 -15.05 14.91
N TYR A 1121 10.17 -15.46 13.69
CA TYR A 1121 10.87 -16.54 13.02
C TYR A 1121 10.72 -16.48 11.49
N VAL A 1122 11.62 -17.17 10.80
CA VAL A 1122 11.51 -17.50 9.38
C VAL A 1122 11.77 -19.00 9.18
N LEU A 1123 10.93 -19.63 8.37
CA LEU A 1123 10.99 -21.03 7.99
C LEU A 1123 11.22 -21.13 6.48
N PHE A 1124 12.25 -21.87 6.09
CA PHE A 1124 12.54 -22.15 4.68
C PHE A 1124 13.02 -23.59 4.50
N LYS A 1125 12.94 -24.09 3.28
CA LYS A 1125 13.50 -25.39 2.89
C LYS A 1125 14.42 -25.28 1.69
N ILE A 1126 15.42 -26.15 1.66
CA ILE A 1126 16.42 -26.20 0.58
C ILE A 1126 16.85 -27.65 0.34
N LYS A 1127 17.09 -28.03 -0.91
CA LYS A 1127 17.60 -29.36 -1.24
C LYS A 1127 19.08 -29.48 -0.92
N THR A 1128 19.44 -30.58 -0.28
CA THR A 1128 20.84 -31.00 -0.21
C THR A 1128 21.34 -31.41 -1.59
N ASN A 1129 22.65 -31.32 -1.82
CA ASN A 1129 23.26 -31.74 -3.07
C ASN A 1129 23.32 -33.28 -3.11
N PRO A 1130 22.90 -33.97 -4.19
CA PRO A 1130 22.92 -35.44 -4.27
C PRO A 1130 24.32 -36.08 -4.18
N ILE A 1131 25.39 -35.27 -4.24
CA ILE A 1131 26.77 -35.73 -4.07
C ILE A 1131 27.12 -36.12 -2.63
N LEU A 1132 26.29 -35.76 -1.65
CA LEU A 1132 26.56 -36.05 -0.24
C LEU A 1132 26.41 -37.55 0.05
N THR A 1133 27.33 -38.08 0.85
CA THR A 1133 27.46 -39.49 1.20
C THR A 1133 27.49 -39.70 2.72
N VAL A 1134 27.50 -40.96 3.16
CA VAL A 1134 27.60 -41.29 4.59
C VAL A 1134 28.85 -40.63 5.21
N ASP A 1135 28.68 -40.08 6.41
CA ASP A 1135 29.66 -39.31 7.19
C ASP A 1135 29.90 -37.87 6.69
N ASP A 1136 29.35 -37.46 5.54
CA ASP A 1136 29.32 -36.05 5.17
C ASP A 1136 28.43 -35.26 6.15
N SER A 1137 28.85 -34.03 6.45
CA SER A 1137 28.04 -33.09 7.22
C SER A 1137 27.88 -31.77 6.47
N PHE A 1138 26.78 -31.10 6.77
CA PHE A 1138 26.53 -29.73 6.37
C PHE A 1138 26.17 -28.93 7.62
N SER A 1139 26.71 -27.73 7.69
CA SER A 1139 26.57 -26.84 8.83
C SER A 1139 26.14 -25.48 8.33
N ASN A 1140 25.21 -24.85 9.03
CA ASN A 1140 24.75 -23.53 8.65
C ASN A 1140 24.40 -22.68 9.88
N SER A 1141 24.76 -21.39 9.86
CA SER A 1141 24.40 -20.38 10.85
C SER A 1141 23.77 -19.18 10.13
N ALA A 1142 23.09 -18.29 10.85
CA ALA A 1142 22.52 -17.07 10.29
C ALA A 1142 22.91 -15.85 11.13
N SER A 1143 22.90 -14.68 10.51
CA SER A 1143 23.13 -13.38 11.15
C SER A 1143 21.83 -12.59 11.16
N ILE A 1144 21.32 -12.24 12.35
CA ILE A 1144 20.05 -11.53 12.53
C ILE A 1144 20.35 -10.07 12.87
N TYR A 1145 20.00 -9.16 11.97
CA TYR A 1145 20.18 -7.72 12.16
C TYR A 1145 18.86 -7.10 12.63
N PHE A 1146 18.90 -6.38 13.75
CA PHE A 1146 17.80 -5.54 14.23
C PHE A 1146 18.16 -4.08 13.96
N ASP A 1147 17.48 -3.44 13.01
CA ASP A 1147 17.80 -2.09 12.52
C ASP A 1147 19.31 -1.94 12.20
N TYR A 1148 20.01 -1.10 12.98
CA TYR A 1148 21.42 -0.76 12.78
C TYR A 1148 22.37 -1.51 13.74
N ASN A 1149 21.84 -2.48 14.50
CA ASN A 1149 22.59 -3.17 15.54
C ASN A 1149 23.50 -4.27 14.98
N PHE A 1150 24.45 -4.71 15.80
CA PHE A 1150 25.31 -5.85 15.47
C PHE A 1150 24.48 -7.10 15.31
N PRO A 1151 24.76 -7.92 14.27
CA PRO A 1151 23.95 -9.10 14.07
C PRO A 1151 24.11 -10.06 15.22
N ILE A 1152 22.99 -10.61 15.68
CA ILE A 1152 23.01 -11.78 16.55
C ILE A 1152 23.25 -12.98 15.63
N VAL A 1153 24.43 -13.60 15.77
CA VAL A 1153 24.76 -14.82 15.03
C VAL A 1153 24.16 -15.99 15.78
N THR A 1154 23.32 -16.77 15.09
CA THR A 1154 22.70 -17.96 15.67
C THR A 1154 23.76 -19.01 16.03
N ASN A 1155 23.36 -20.03 16.78
CA ASN A 1155 24.12 -21.28 16.82
C ASN A 1155 24.34 -21.85 15.39
N THR A 1156 25.37 -22.68 15.25
CA THR A 1156 25.57 -23.47 14.03
C THR A 1156 24.72 -24.73 14.09
N ALA A 1157 23.76 -24.85 13.17
CA ALA A 1157 23.00 -26.07 12.97
C ALA A 1157 23.80 -27.05 12.10
N THR A 1158 24.21 -28.19 12.66
CA THR A 1158 24.97 -29.23 11.97
C THR A 1158 24.16 -30.51 11.86
N THR A 1159 24.08 -31.04 10.64
CA THR A 1159 23.45 -32.33 10.35
C THR A 1159 24.43 -33.23 9.61
N THR A 1160 24.53 -34.49 10.03
CA THR A 1160 25.39 -35.50 9.42
C THR A 1160 24.56 -36.57 8.73
N ILE A 1161 24.97 -36.98 7.53
CA ILE A 1161 24.40 -38.15 6.88
C ILE A 1161 24.96 -39.39 7.56
N ALA A 1162 24.11 -40.18 8.22
CA ALA A 1162 24.53 -41.37 8.93
C ALA A 1162 23.56 -42.53 8.66
N ALA A 1163 24.10 -43.74 8.53
CA ALA A 1163 23.28 -44.93 8.63
C ALA A 1163 22.72 -45.00 10.05
N LEU A 1164 21.40 -44.84 10.20
CA LEU A 1164 20.73 -45.03 11.49
C LEU A 1164 21.05 -46.45 11.96
N ALA A 1165 21.64 -46.60 13.15
CA ALA A 1165 22.00 -47.90 13.69
C ALA A 1165 20.73 -48.76 13.82
N VAL A 1166 20.67 -49.89 13.11
CA VAL A 1166 19.60 -50.87 13.27
C VAL A 1166 19.80 -51.53 14.63
N SER A 1167 19.11 -51.04 15.66
CA SER A 1167 19.01 -51.76 16.93
C SER A 1167 18.09 -52.97 16.74
N ASP A 1168 18.68 -54.16 16.59
CA ASP A 1168 18.21 -55.52 16.95
C ASP A 1168 16.72 -55.93 16.83
N PHE A 1169 15.90 -55.29 15.98
CA PHE A 1169 14.47 -55.63 15.85
C PHE A 1169 14.19 -56.63 14.70
N LYS A 1170 14.49 -57.92 14.93
CA LYS A 1170 14.25 -59.01 13.95
C LYS A 1170 12.78 -59.45 13.92
N PHE A 1171 12.21 -59.52 12.72
CA PHE A 1171 10.77 -59.74 12.50
C PHE A 1171 10.27 -61.03 13.16
N ASP A 1172 11.03 -62.11 12.99
CA ASP A 1172 10.65 -63.44 13.48
C ASP A 1172 10.60 -63.54 15.01
N ASP A 1173 11.25 -62.64 15.74
CA ASP A 1173 11.23 -62.65 17.21
C ASP A 1173 9.93 -62.03 17.77
N TYR A 1174 9.21 -61.24 16.96
CA TYR A 1174 8.08 -60.43 17.40
C TYR A 1174 6.79 -60.71 16.62
N PHE A 1175 6.84 -61.15 15.37
CA PHE A 1175 5.65 -61.27 14.53
C PHE A 1175 5.57 -62.58 13.74
N THR A 1176 4.36 -62.98 13.38
CA THR A 1176 4.06 -64.04 12.41
C THR A 1176 3.00 -63.60 11.42
N LEU A 1177 3.22 -63.92 10.14
CA LEU A 1177 2.32 -63.63 9.03
C LEU A 1177 1.59 -64.89 8.58
N PHE A 1178 0.26 -64.84 8.45
CA PHE A 1178 -0.50 -65.95 7.90
C PHE A 1178 -1.86 -65.54 7.29
N PRO A 1179 -2.39 -66.29 6.31
CA PRO A 1179 -1.68 -67.29 5.53
C PRO A 1179 -0.62 -66.64 4.62
N ASN A 1180 0.53 -67.30 4.46
CA ASN A 1180 1.54 -66.94 3.46
C ASN A 1180 1.82 -68.21 2.62
N PRO A 1181 1.35 -68.31 1.37
CA PRO A 1181 0.78 -67.23 0.56
C PRO A 1181 -0.64 -66.78 0.96
N ALA A 1182 -0.92 -65.48 0.84
CA ALA A 1182 -2.18 -64.81 1.22
C ALA A 1182 -3.19 -64.75 0.06
N GLY A 1183 -4.48 -64.90 0.39
CA GLY A 1183 -5.61 -64.63 -0.51
C GLY A 1183 -5.98 -63.16 -0.46
N ASP A 1184 -7.16 -62.83 0.04
CA ASP A 1184 -7.62 -61.43 0.16
C ASP A 1184 -7.20 -60.78 1.49
N VAL A 1185 -6.88 -61.60 2.50
CA VAL A 1185 -6.53 -61.12 3.85
C VAL A 1185 -5.20 -61.72 4.30
N LEU A 1186 -4.33 -60.87 4.84
CA LEU A 1186 -3.08 -61.21 5.51
C LEU A 1186 -3.19 -60.86 7.00
N ASN A 1187 -3.02 -61.85 7.88
CA ASN A 1187 -3.07 -61.65 9.33
C ASN A 1187 -1.65 -61.44 9.88
N ILE A 1188 -1.54 -60.58 10.90
CA ILE A 1188 -0.32 -60.35 11.65
C ILE A 1188 -0.58 -60.68 13.11
N GLN A 1189 0.15 -61.65 13.64
CA GLN A 1189 0.10 -62.01 15.05
C GLN A 1189 1.39 -61.60 15.75
N SER A 1190 1.26 -60.86 16.86
CA SER A 1190 2.40 -60.55 17.73
C SER A 1190 2.71 -61.74 18.64
N LYS A 1191 4.00 -62.08 18.78
CA LYS A 1191 4.54 -63.12 19.67
C LYS A 1191 4.80 -62.60 21.08
N LYS A 1192 4.93 -61.28 21.25
CA LYS A 1192 5.17 -60.58 22.52
C LYS A 1192 4.15 -59.43 22.69
N GLN A 1193 4.08 -58.84 23.88
CA GLN A 1193 3.33 -57.59 24.07
C GLN A 1193 4.05 -56.48 23.30
N THR A 1194 3.48 -56.12 22.14
CA THR A 1194 4.07 -55.19 21.18
C THR A 1194 2.91 -54.51 20.44
N VAL A 1195 2.98 -53.19 20.31
CA VAL A 1195 1.94 -52.35 19.73
C VAL A 1195 2.38 -51.94 18.33
N ILE A 1196 1.68 -52.46 17.32
CA ILE A 1196 1.94 -52.12 15.92
C ILE A 1196 1.35 -50.73 15.65
N SER A 1197 2.20 -49.78 15.29
CA SER A 1197 1.81 -48.40 14.96
C SER A 1197 1.41 -48.26 13.49
N SER A 1198 2.08 -48.96 12.58
CA SER A 1198 1.72 -48.97 11.17
C SER A 1198 2.28 -50.19 10.44
N VAL A 1199 1.66 -50.50 9.31
CA VAL A 1199 2.13 -51.54 8.40
C VAL A 1199 2.15 -50.99 6.97
N SER A 1200 3.27 -51.19 6.29
CA SER A 1200 3.50 -50.78 4.91
C SER A 1200 3.84 -51.99 4.06
N ILE A 1201 3.29 -52.10 2.86
CA ILE A 1201 3.60 -53.16 1.89
C ILE A 1201 4.29 -52.55 0.69
N TYR A 1202 5.39 -53.17 0.27
CA TYR A 1202 6.19 -52.80 -0.88
C TYR A 1202 6.16 -53.92 -1.92
N ASN A 1203 6.15 -53.57 -3.20
CA ASN A 1203 6.31 -54.56 -4.26
C ASN A 1203 7.78 -55.01 -4.39
N ALA A 1204 8.05 -55.93 -5.32
CA ALA A 1204 9.39 -56.47 -5.56
C ALA A 1204 10.43 -55.42 -6.05
N LEU A 1205 9.98 -54.25 -6.52
CA LEU A 1205 10.85 -53.13 -6.92
C LEU A 1205 11.12 -52.16 -5.75
N GLY A 1206 10.60 -52.44 -4.55
CA GLY A 1206 10.74 -51.58 -3.38
C GLY A 1206 9.80 -50.36 -3.39
N GLN A 1207 8.83 -50.32 -4.30
CA GLN A 1207 7.81 -49.27 -4.31
C GLN A 1207 6.75 -49.57 -3.27
N LEU A 1208 6.39 -48.59 -2.45
CA LEU A 1208 5.30 -48.68 -1.50
C LEU A 1208 3.96 -48.80 -2.23
N VAL A 1209 3.17 -49.81 -1.92
CA VAL A 1209 1.90 -50.12 -2.60
C VAL A 1209 0.68 -50.14 -1.67
N LEU A 1210 0.89 -50.22 -0.35
CA LEU A 1210 -0.20 -50.15 0.63
C LEU A 1210 0.35 -49.68 1.98
N VAL A 1211 -0.37 -48.81 2.67
CA VAL A 1211 -0.09 -48.42 4.07
C VAL A 1211 -1.37 -48.54 4.88
N ASN A 1212 -1.26 -49.10 6.08
CA ASN A 1212 -2.33 -49.12 7.06
C ASN A 1212 -1.80 -48.59 8.41
N THR A 1213 -2.28 -47.42 8.81
CA THR A 1213 -1.89 -46.70 10.04
C THR A 1213 -2.84 -46.95 11.23
N ASN A 1214 -4.01 -47.58 11.00
CA ASN A 1214 -5.00 -47.85 12.04
C ASN A 1214 -5.00 -49.33 12.48
N PHE A 1215 -3.82 -49.93 12.62
CA PHE A 1215 -3.69 -51.39 12.85
C PHE A 1215 -4.10 -51.84 14.27
N GLN A 1216 -4.38 -50.92 15.19
CA GLN A 1216 -4.63 -51.24 16.60
C GLN A 1216 -5.92 -52.04 16.87
N GLN A 1217 -6.85 -52.14 15.91
CA GLN A 1217 -8.14 -52.84 16.10
C GLN A 1217 -8.35 -54.10 15.25
N SER A 1218 -7.78 -54.21 14.03
CA SER A 1218 -8.17 -55.29 13.09
C SER A 1218 -7.31 -56.55 13.16
N LYS A 1219 -6.01 -56.46 13.52
CA LYS A 1219 -5.01 -57.54 13.42
C LYS A 1219 -4.91 -58.22 12.03
N THR A 1220 -5.54 -57.62 11.01
CA THR A 1220 -5.65 -58.12 9.64
C THR A 1220 -5.45 -56.99 8.63
N ILE A 1221 -4.86 -57.31 7.48
CA ILE A 1221 -4.67 -56.42 6.33
C ILE A 1221 -5.45 -57.00 5.15
N ASP A 1222 -6.29 -56.16 4.54
CA ASP A 1222 -6.86 -56.45 3.23
C ASP A 1222 -5.79 -56.23 2.15
N VAL A 1223 -5.47 -57.31 1.44
CA VAL A 1223 -4.50 -57.34 0.34
C VAL A 1223 -5.17 -57.71 -0.99
N SER A 1224 -6.51 -57.65 -1.06
CA SER A 1224 -7.30 -58.01 -2.26
C SER A 1224 -6.93 -57.16 -3.49
N ALA A 1225 -6.57 -55.89 -3.29
CA ALA A 1225 -6.16 -54.97 -4.36
C ALA A 1225 -4.76 -55.28 -4.95
N LEU A 1226 -3.96 -56.15 -4.30
CA LEU A 1226 -2.62 -56.50 -4.75
C LEU A 1226 -2.66 -57.61 -5.82
N LYS A 1227 -1.88 -57.45 -6.89
CA LYS A 1227 -1.71 -58.50 -7.93
C LYS A 1227 -0.92 -59.69 -7.37
N THR A 1228 -1.10 -60.89 -7.94
CA THR A 1228 -0.30 -62.09 -7.61
C THR A 1228 1.19 -61.79 -7.71
N GLY A 1229 1.96 -62.05 -6.64
CA GLY A 1229 3.39 -61.69 -6.61
C GLY A 1229 4.03 -61.72 -5.22
N ASN A 1230 5.33 -61.41 -5.18
CA ASN A 1230 6.11 -61.28 -3.94
C ASN A 1230 6.07 -59.83 -3.44
N TYR A 1231 5.79 -59.68 -2.14
CA TYR A 1231 5.73 -58.39 -1.48
C TYR A 1231 6.58 -58.39 -0.21
N ILE A 1232 7.08 -57.21 0.16
CA ILE A 1232 7.77 -56.97 1.43
C ILE A 1232 6.80 -56.19 2.31
N ILE A 1233 6.55 -56.69 3.51
CA ILE A 1233 5.77 -56.02 4.54
C ILE A 1233 6.73 -55.45 5.58
N LYS A 1234 6.62 -54.16 5.84
CA LYS A 1234 7.33 -53.40 6.88
C LYS A 1234 6.35 -53.08 7.99
N ILE A 1235 6.67 -53.52 9.20
CA ILE A 1235 5.89 -53.26 10.41
C ILE A 1235 6.67 -52.27 11.25
N ASN A 1236 6.03 -51.16 11.59
CA ASN A 1236 6.51 -50.24 12.61
C ASN A 1236 5.76 -50.53 13.91
N SER A 1237 6.48 -50.64 15.01
CA SER A 1237 5.91 -50.83 16.34
C SER A 1237 6.63 -49.97 17.36
N ASP A 1238 6.10 -49.96 18.58
CA ASP A 1238 6.72 -49.38 19.78
C ASP A 1238 8.14 -49.91 20.09
N GLN A 1239 8.57 -50.98 19.44
CA GLN A 1239 9.88 -51.63 19.63
C GLN A 1239 10.83 -51.42 18.44
N GLY A 1240 10.39 -50.74 17.38
CA GLY A 1240 11.19 -50.46 16.19
C GLY A 1240 10.53 -50.90 14.88
N THR A 1241 11.35 -51.00 13.83
CA THR A 1241 10.91 -51.32 12.46
C THR A 1241 11.41 -52.69 12.04
N SER A 1242 10.53 -53.56 11.55
CA SER A 1242 10.94 -54.86 11.01
C SER A 1242 10.26 -55.20 9.69
N ASN A 1243 10.91 -56.05 8.90
CA ASN A 1243 10.45 -56.41 7.56
C ASN A 1243 10.33 -57.93 7.39
N ALA A 1244 9.31 -58.38 6.66
CA ALA A 1244 9.17 -59.76 6.21
C ALA A 1244 8.64 -59.83 4.77
N LYS A 1245 8.70 -61.02 4.17
CA LYS A 1245 8.18 -61.27 2.82
C LYS A 1245 6.92 -62.10 2.89
N PHE A 1246 5.93 -61.77 2.06
CA PHE A 1246 4.77 -62.63 1.81
C PHE A 1246 4.43 -62.70 0.33
N ILE A 1247 3.73 -63.77 -0.04
CA ILE A 1247 3.30 -64.05 -1.41
C ILE A 1247 1.80 -63.81 -1.50
N LYS A 1248 1.33 -62.97 -2.42
CA LYS A 1248 -0.08 -62.83 -2.79
C LYS A 1248 -0.42 -63.87 -3.85
N LYS A 1249 -1.46 -64.69 -3.62
CA LYS A 1249 -2.02 -65.61 -4.63
C LYS A 1249 -2.89 -64.87 -5.62
#